data_AF-A0A8T7KXR0-F1
#
_entry.id   AF-A0A8T7KXR0-F1
#
_cell.length_a   1.000
_cell.length_b   1.000
_cell.length_c   1.000
_cell.angle_alpha   90.00
_cell.angle_beta   90.00
_cell.angle_gamma   90.00
#
_symmetry.space_group_name_H-M   'P 1'
#
loop_
_entity.id
_entity.type
_entity.pdbx_description
1 polymer ?
#
loop_
_entity_poly.entity_id
_entity_poly.type
_entity_poly.pdbx_seq_one_letter_code
_entity_poly.pdbx_strand_id
1 'polypeptide(L)'
;MHWLVRFALFFALALAAACAQNVPDTPAPDAADTPIPAAPTRAAALLESPAPAATSTPVGQAMVRFVNAAPGTPPVNITTGPLAIATNLDFARFTEPTTLNAGDYQLRVMPAGVRSDAAALLESPLTFHSQDSLLVLLAGTADRLELLTFPENPIPTASGESAVTFINVLSGSSGITLARGDAALTPPLDDRQRADAFSLSAGLNTLVFRQGKTAIYTYQADLREGFHYTLILTGDPASPSVIQLEARAPGRTSARIIQAATISGALDIYLDGQLLAGGVEFGRPLPRQDIATGDHTIQVYAAGSDPATGEPLAEQPLQLELAAYTALVVLGSAENLRVIAYTEDLSPTPPGLARIAFLNTLDTYPHIQLETSGGPLPGVPELFVGEPPVQTWLAENSFNFYWSEIASGEGGDTVEIAENVELRAGYFYLYLVTGRIGSPPIVLSDNVGVDENLRDPLSDAAAAGGTDAPQVRLVNALEDLAPVDFTVGDAFLATVAYGEGTALLPVPQREPVISVGRDDGTLAESDITLQSGQSYTIVAAGSPEAGLIRLLILPDSDLIRGGDAPHLRLVNTSLDASVRLGLAYSVAAPEIINAPEGTDEPTIEDFRRTIPFGVYTLVNDVSGGTWSAVILMSTGEYNLDLLDSERTQIAASIAFANLRAGAFYDVIAYQERLSPRVRAFLLEYPG
;
A
#
# COMPACT_ATOMS: atom_id res chain seq x y z
N MET A 1 -42.10 50.11 31.31
CA MET A 1 -41.36 49.47 32.42
C MET A 1 -39.94 49.23 31.93
N HIS A 2 -38.84 49.60 32.61
CA HIS A 2 -38.45 49.39 34.02
C HIS A 2 -38.18 47.90 34.30
N TRP A 3 -37.03 47.46 34.84
CA TRP A 3 -35.83 48.15 35.38
C TRP A 3 -34.59 47.24 35.12
N LEU A 4 -33.33 47.66 34.87
CA LEU A 4 -32.41 48.62 35.55
C LEU A 4 -32.02 48.18 36.99
N VAL A 5 -30.82 48.41 37.55
CA VAL A 5 -29.55 49.15 37.24
C VAL A 5 -28.36 48.24 37.71
N ARG A 6 -27.03 48.34 37.47
CA ARG A 6 -25.97 49.36 37.15
C ARG A 6 -24.78 48.68 36.38
N PHE A 7 -23.64 49.24 35.93
CA PHE A 7 -22.86 50.50 36.15
C PHE A 7 -22.03 50.59 37.47
N ALA A 8 -20.85 51.25 37.59
CA ALA A 8 -20.12 52.17 36.69
C ALA A 8 -18.59 52.25 37.00
N LEU A 9 -17.82 52.85 36.06
CA LEU A 9 -16.66 53.78 36.20
C LEU A 9 -15.59 53.63 37.31
N PHE A 10 -14.32 53.88 36.95
CA PHE A 10 -13.67 55.21 37.16
C PHE A 10 -12.38 55.41 36.33
N PHE A 11 -11.92 56.65 36.21
CA PHE A 11 -10.72 57.09 35.46
C PHE A 11 -10.08 58.33 36.15
N ALA A 12 -8.87 58.74 35.70
CA ALA A 12 -8.15 60.00 35.97
C ALA A 12 -7.17 60.09 37.17
N LEU A 13 -5.87 59.90 36.86
CA LEU A 13 -4.84 60.95 36.75
C LEU A 13 -4.61 61.99 37.88
N ALA A 14 -3.42 61.93 38.53
CA ALA A 14 -2.60 63.03 39.09
C ALA A 14 -1.21 62.45 39.48
N LEU A 15 -0.08 63.17 39.69
CA LEU A 15 0.21 64.61 39.80
C LEU A 15 1.74 64.84 39.60
N ALA A 16 2.16 66.02 39.11
CA ALA A 16 3.51 66.62 39.22
C ALA A 16 4.72 65.91 38.53
N ALA A 17 5.77 66.61 38.07
CA ALA A 17 5.96 68.04 37.78
C ALA A 17 7.07 68.22 36.73
N ALA A 18 7.10 69.39 36.05
CA ALA A 18 8.11 69.74 35.06
C ALA A 18 9.16 70.70 35.63
N CYS A 19 10.39 70.65 35.09
CA CYS A 19 11.21 71.83 34.74
C CYS A 19 12.38 71.40 33.85
N ALA A 20 12.94 72.34 33.09
CA ALA A 20 14.07 72.13 32.18
C ALA A 20 15.08 73.30 32.27
N GLN A 21 16.19 73.16 31.53
CA GLN A 21 17.20 74.17 31.15
C GLN A 21 18.55 74.21 31.93
N ASN A 22 19.57 73.67 31.24
CA ASN A 22 20.82 74.33 30.82
C ASN A 22 21.90 74.81 31.83
N VAL A 23 23.09 74.18 31.72
CA VAL A 23 24.39 74.74 31.22
C VAL A 23 24.80 76.14 31.74
N PRO A 24 25.98 76.30 32.39
CA PRO A 24 27.33 76.17 31.76
C PRO A 24 28.34 75.37 32.65
N ASP A 25 29.66 75.25 32.43
CA ASP A 25 30.71 76.10 31.81
C ASP A 25 31.92 75.29 31.25
N THR A 26 32.96 75.95 30.71
CA THR A 26 34.25 75.33 30.30
C THR A 26 35.46 76.24 30.54
N PRO A 27 36.48 75.77 31.27
CA PRO A 27 37.87 75.87 30.76
C PRO A 27 38.78 74.65 31.09
N ALA A 28 39.96 74.62 30.48
CA ALA A 28 41.09 73.67 30.69
C ALA A 28 42.35 74.47 31.17
N PRO A 29 43.61 73.95 31.26
CA PRO A 29 44.16 72.61 30.97
C PRO A 29 45.22 72.08 32.00
N ASP A 30 46.12 71.19 31.54
CA ASP A 30 47.42 70.73 32.11
C ASP A 30 47.44 69.75 33.31
N ALA A 31 48.45 68.88 33.49
CA ALA A 31 49.82 68.83 32.90
C ALA A 31 50.33 67.42 32.48
N ALA A 32 51.52 67.38 31.87
CA ALA A 32 52.30 66.21 31.38
C ALA A 32 52.96 65.36 32.52
N ASP A 33 53.78 64.31 32.32
CA ASP A 33 54.61 63.82 31.19
C ASP A 33 54.74 62.25 31.31
N THR A 34 55.48 61.39 30.57
CA THR A 34 56.86 61.39 29.98
C THR A 34 56.91 60.45 28.71
N PRO A 35 58.05 60.17 28.02
CA PRO A 35 58.04 60.12 26.55
C PRO A 35 58.13 58.72 25.88
N ILE A 36 57.83 58.71 24.56
CA ILE A 36 58.05 57.58 23.63
C ILE A 36 58.95 58.06 22.45
N PRO A 37 60.03 57.34 22.08
CA PRO A 37 60.89 57.70 20.94
C PRO A 37 60.34 57.21 19.58
N ALA A 38 60.76 57.87 18.49
CA ALA A 38 60.21 57.70 17.14
C ALA A 38 60.97 56.72 16.23
N ALA A 39 60.36 56.38 15.09
CA ALA A 39 60.77 55.31 14.16
C ALA A 39 61.76 55.72 13.05
N PRO A 40 62.42 54.74 12.39
CA PRO A 40 62.99 54.87 11.04
C PRO A 40 62.16 54.10 9.98
N THR A 41 62.47 54.33 8.70
CA THR A 41 61.71 53.77 7.56
C THR A 41 62.52 52.78 6.72
N ARG A 42 61.83 51.76 6.17
CA ARG A 42 62.21 50.89 5.04
C ARG A 42 63.28 49.79 5.29
N ALA A 43 62.80 48.55 5.25
CA ALA A 43 63.46 47.42 4.60
C ALA A 43 62.40 46.65 3.79
N ALA A 44 62.77 45.84 2.81
CA ALA A 44 61.83 45.13 1.94
C ALA A 44 62.19 43.64 1.80
N ALA A 45 61.14 42.83 1.57
CA ALA A 45 61.17 41.41 1.21
C ALA A 45 61.80 40.44 2.24
N LEU A 46 60.93 39.65 2.88
CA LEU A 46 61.13 38.22 3.08
C LEU A 46 59.74 37.54 3.07
N LEU A 47 59.62 36.57 2.17
CA LEU A 47 58.47 35.73 1.80
C LEU A 47 57.23 35.72 2.74
N GLU A 48 56.05 35.91 2.13
CA GLU A 48 54.76 35.64 2.75
C GLU A 48 54.66 34.15 3.15
N SER A 49 54.40 33.89 4.43
CA SER A 49 53.81 32.61 4.85
C SER A 49 52.32 32.69 4.56
N PRO A 50 51.70 31.69 3.90
CA PRO A 50 50.27 31.73 3.62
C PRO A 50 49.49 31.80 4.93
N ALA A 51 48.55 32.74 5.01
CA ALA A 51 47.54 32.72 6.06
C ALA A 51 46.77 31.38 5.97
N PRO A 52 46.39 30.76 7.11
CA PRO A 52 45.52 29.59 7.07
C PRO A 52 44.23 29.96 6.33
N ALA A 53 43.89 29.17 5.30
CA ALA A 53 42.68 29.40 4.51
C ALA A 53 41.45 29.39 5.42
N ALA A 54 40.47 30.25 5.13
CA ALA A 54 39.25 30.34 5.91
C ALA A 54 38.53 28.98 5.90
N THR A 55 38.30 28.40 7.08
CA THR A 55 37.46 27.22 7.26
C THR A 55 36.05 27.57 6.78
N SER A 56 35.61 26.94 5.68
CA SER A 56 34.23 27.01 5.24
C SER A 56 33.31 26.57 6.38
N THR A 57 32.26 27.36 6.65
CA THR A 57 31.21 26.93 7.56
C THR A 57 30.24 26.06 6.76
N PRO A 58 30.01 24.79 7.13
CA PRO A 58 29.08 23.93 6.41
C PRO A 58 27.66 24.48 6.45
N VAL A 59 27.12 24.86 5.29
CA VAL A 59 25.70 25.17 5.10
C VAL A 59 25.11 24.00 4.32
N GLY A 60 24.95 22.87 5.00
CA GLY A 60 24.52 21.61 4.40
C GLY A 60 24.96 20.39 5.19
N GLN A 61 24.22 19.30 5.01
CA GLN A 61 24.51 17.99 5.59
C GLN A 61 24.48 16.91 4.50
N ALA A 62 25.22 15.83 4.75
CA ALA A 62 25.25 14.62 3.94
C ALA A 62 24.82 13.43 4.81
N MET A 63 24.16 12.44 4.22
CA MET A 63 23.88 11.15 4.83
C MET A 63 24.94 10.15 4.35
N VAL A 64 25.70 9.56 5.27
CA VAL A 64 26.84 8.70 4.92
C VAL A 64 26.77 7.38 5.66
N ARG A 65 26.94 6.27 4.93
CA ARG A 65 26.93 4.91 5.45
C ARG A 65 28.24 4.22 5.11
N PHE A 66 28.92 3.65 6.10
CA PHE A 66 30.24 3.04 5.90
C PHE A 66 30.14 1.51 5.86
N VAL A 67 30.88 0.88 4.96
CA VAL A 67 30.92 -0.58 4.78
C VAL A 67 32.37 -1.07 4.81
N ASN A 68 32.67 -2.13 5.57
CA ASN A 68 33.94 -2.84 5.43
C ASN A 68 33.78 -4.03 4.48
N ALA A 69 34.17 -3.82 3.23
CA ALA A 69 34.20 -4.82 2.16
C ALA A 69 35.64 -5.25 1.81
N ALA A 70 36.63 -5.03 2.69
CA ALA A 70 38.01 -5.39 2.44
C ALA A 70 38.39 -6.72 3.14
N PRO A 71 38.50 -7.86 2.43
CA PRO A 71 38.83 -9.14 3.03
C PRO A 71 40.21 -9.14 3.70
N GLY A 72 40.32 -9.87 4.81
CA GLY A 72 41.56 -9.97 5.58
C GLY A 72 41.90 -8.74 6.42
N THR A 73 41.05 -7.71 6.46
CA THR A 73 41.20 -6.62 7.43
C THR A 73 40.89 -7.10 8.86
N PRO A 74 41.59 -6.58 9.89
CA PRO A 74 41.08 -6.64 11.25
C PRO A 74 39.80 -5.79 11.36
N PRO A 75 39.02 -5.89 12.46
CA PRO A 75 37.93 -4.94 12.70
C PRO A 75 38.48 -3.51 12.68
N VAL A 76 37.82 -2.57 12.00
CA VAL A 76 38.35 -1.21 11.81
C VAL A 76 37.56 -0.12 12.54
N ASN A 77 38.24 0.96 12.91
CA ASN A 77 37.62 2.23 13.27
C ASN A 77 37.81 3.20 12.10
N ILE A 78 36.78 3.97 11.74
CA ILE A 78 36.87 5.03 10.72
C ILE A 78 36.71 6.37 11.45
N THR A 79 37.67 7.26 11.26
CA THR A 79 37.80 8.49 12.04
C THR A 79 38.12 9.69 11.14
N THR A 80 37.79 10.90 11.60
CA THR A 80 38.26 12.15 10.98
C THR A 80 38.63 13.16 12.06
N GLY A 81 39.89 13.59 12.07
CA GLY A 81 40.47 14.34 13.19
C GLY A 81 40.22 13.63 14.54
N PRO A 82 39.53 14.26 15.52
CA PRO A 82 39.18 13.65 16.79
C PRO A 82 37.85 12.85 16.77
N LEU A 83 37.06 12.91 15.69
CA LEU A 83 35.75 12.28 15.60
C LEU A 83 35.88 10.83 15.13
N ALA A 84 35.27 9.89 15.86
CA ALA A 84 35.00 8.55 15.35
C ALA A 84 33.64 8.52 14.64
N ILE A 85 33.62 7.97 13.43
CA ILE A 85 32.43 7.85 12.57
C ILE A 85 31.93 6.39 12.58
N ALA A 86 32.86 5.43 12.53
CA ALA A 86 32.59 4.01 12.73
C ALA A 86 33.59 3.41 13.73
N THR A 87 33.16 2.43 14.53
CA THR A 87 34.00 1.75 15.52
C THR A 87 33.76 0.24 15.51
N ASN A 88 34.84 -0.56 15.53
CA ASN A 88 34.81 -2.02 15.46
C ASN A 88 33.97 -2.55 14.28
N LEU A 89 34.21 -2.01 13.09
CA LEU A 89 33.57 -2.43 11.85
C LEU A 89 34.29 -3.66 11.27
N ASP A 90 33.77 -4.85 11.60
CA ASP A 90 34.26 -6.13 11.07
C ASP A 90 34.08 -6.23 9.55
N PHE A 91 34.83 -7.13 8.89
CA PHE A 91 34.58 -7.47 7.48
C PHE A 91 33.14 -7.96 7.27
N ALA A 92 32.54 -7.58 6.14
CA ALA A 92 31.14 -7.82 5.80
C ALA A 92 30.14 -7.23 6.83
N ARG A 93 30.49 -6.08 7.43
CA ARG A 93 29.60 -5.23 8.22
C ARG A 93 29.51 -3.81 7.66
N PHE A 94 28.44 -3.12 8.02
CA PHE A 94 28.17 -1.73 7.70
C PHE A 94 27.66 -0.97 8.92
N THR A 95 27.69 0.37 8.87
CA THR A 95 27.06 1.25 9.85
C THR A 95 25.59 1.52 9.47
N GLU A 96 24.81 2.06 10.41
CA GLU A 96 23.61 2.78 10.01
C GLU A 96 23.95 4.11 9.32
N PRO A 97 23.02 4.70 8.54
CA PRO A 97 23.21 6.00 7.92
C PRO A 97 23.48 7.06 9.00
N THR A 98 24.58 7.79 8.84
CA THR A 98 25.06 8.78 9.80
C THR A 98 25.12 10.14 9.13
N THR A 99 24.45 11.13 9.71
CA THR A 99 24.49 12.50 9.20
C THR A 99 25.82 13.16 9.52
N LEU A 100 26.52 13.63 8.48
CA LEU A 100 27.73 14.45 8.58
C LEU A 100 27.44 15.85 8.03
N ASN A 101 28.27 16.82 8.38
CA ASN A 101 28.21 18.14 7.74
C ASN A 101 28.88 18.07 6.36
N ALA A 102 28.46 18.91 5.41
CA ALA A 102 29.16 19.05 4.14
C ALA A 102 30.57 19.65 4.34
N GLY A 103 31.56 19.22 3.57
CA GLY A 103 32.94 19.72 3.63
C GLY A 103 34.00 18.69 3.25
N ASP A 104 35.26 19.11 3.34
CA ASP A 104 36.44 18.27 3.06
C ASP A 104 36.93 17.56 4.33
N TYR A 105 37.08 16.24 4.25
CA TYR A 105 37.50 15.40 5.36
C TYR A 105 38.75 14.58 5.02
N GLN A 106 39.72 14.55 5.93
CA GLN A 106 40.72 13.48 5.95
C GLN A 106 40.14 12.32 6.77
N LEU A 107 39.80 11.22 6.09
CA LEU A 107 39.35 9.98 6.72
C LEU A 107 40.55 9.08 7.01
N ARG A 108 40.65 8.58 8.25
CA ARG A 108 41.66 7.61 8.68
C ARG A 108 40.99 6.30 9.06
N VAL A 109 41.38 5.22 8.40
CA VAL A 109 40.99 3.84 8.72
C VAL A 109 42.05 3.25 9.65
N MET A 110 41.66 2.97 10.89
CA MET A 110 42.51 2.47 11.96
C MET A 110 42.11 1.03 12.30
N PRO A 111 43.01 0.17 12.80
CA PRO A 111 42.60 -1.06 13.47
C PRO A 111 41.75 -0.74 14.71
N ALA A 112 40.82 -1.60 15.08
CA ALA A 112 40.14 -1.53 16.37
C ALA A 112 41.10 -1.89 17.52
N GLY A 113 40.82 -1.40 18.72
CA GLY A 113 41.59 -1.71 19.94
C GLY A 113 43.00 -1.09 20.03
N VAL A 114 43.56 -0.53 18.95
CA VAL A 114 44.81 0.25 19.03
C VAL A 114 44.55 1.70 19.43
N ARG A 115 45.62 2.38 19.87
CA ARG A 115 45.58 3.80 20.22
C ARG A 115 45.41 4.68 18.97
N SER A 116 44.79 5.85 19.12
CA SER A 116 44.57 6.81 18.04
C SER A 116 45.85 7.42 17.45
N ASP A 117 46.96 7.35 18.18
CA ASP A 117 48.30 7.78 17.78
C ASP A 117 49.08 6.72 16.97
N ALA A 118 48.48 5.56 16.68
CA ALA A 118 49.05 4.56 15.79
C ALA A 118 48.98 4.99 14.30
N ALA A 119 49.75 4.28 13.47
CA ALA A 119 49.64 4.36 12.01
C ALA A 119 48.26 3.84 11.55
N ALA A 120 47.65 4.55 10.60
CA ALA A 120 46.43 4.10 9.94
C ALA A 120 46.75 3.01 8.90
N LEU A 121 45.76 2.17 8.61
CA LEU A 121 45.77 1.22 7.49
C LEU A 121 45.56 1.95 6.15
N LEU A 122 44.80 3.05 6.18
CA LEU A 122 44.56 3.95 5.05
C LEU A 122 44.27 5.36 5.59
N GLU A 123 44.81 6.39 4.93
CA GLU A 123 44.37 7.78 5.08
C GLU A 123 43.97 8.31 3.70
N SER A 124 42.77 8.86 3.57
CA SER A 124 42.22 9.36 2.29
C SER A 124 41.53 10.70 2.48
N PRO A 125 41.68 11.66 1.55
CA PRO A 125 40.72 12.74 1.41
C PRO A 125 39.35 12.18 0.98
N LEU A 126 38.27 12.81 1.43
CA LEU A 126 36.94 12.67 0.86
C LEU A 126 36.13 13.96 1.11
N THR A 127 35.42 14.43 0.09
CA THR A 127 34.55 15.60 0.16
C THR A 127 33.09 15.14 0.20
N PHE A 128 32.29 15.72 1.10
CA PHE A 128 30.84 15.55 1.14
C PHE A 128 30.14 16.87 0.81
N HIS A 129 29.13 16.84 -0.05
CA HIS A 129 28.33 18.00 -0.43
C HIS A 129 27.02 18.04 0.36
N SER A 130 26.29 19.16 0.26
CA SER A 130 24.94 19.23 0.84
C SER A 130 23.98 18.34 0.06
N GLN A 131 23.17 17.55 0.76
CA GLN A 131 22.23 16.55 0.22
C GLN A 131 22.91 15.33 -0.45
N ASP A 132 24.21 15.13 -0.26
CA ASP A 132 24.85 13.85 -0.64
C ASP A 132 24.26 12.70 0.22
N SER A 133 23.78 11.64 -0.43
CA SER A 133 23.48 10.34 0.19
C SER A 133 24.49 9.32 -0.34
N LEU A 134 25.38 8.81 0.51
CA LEU A 134 26.60 8.12 0.07
C LEU A 134 26.91 6.85 0.86
N LEU A 135 27.12 5.77 0.11
CA LEU A 135 27.66 4.51 0.59
C LEU A 135 29.19 4.50 0.38
N VAL A 136 29.96 4.43 1.47
CA VAL A 136 31.42 4.49 1.47
C VAL A 136 32.00 3.12 1.83
N LEU A 137 32.57 2.44 0.84
CA LEU A 137 33.14 1.10 0.99
C LEU A 137 34.63 1.19 1.22
N LEU A 138 35.12 0.64 2.34
CA LEU A 138 36.51 0.19 2.44
C LEU A 138 36.66 -1.08 1.61
N ALA A 139 37.48 -1.03 0.56
CA ALA A 139 37.64 -2.09 -0.42
C ALA A 139 39.13 -2.38 -0.72
N GLY A 140 39.39 -3.40 -1.53
CA GLY A 140 40.73 -3.87 -1.87
C GLY A 140 41.28 -4.91 -0.89
N THR A 141 42.60 -5.10 -0.89
CA THR A 141 43.29 -6.10 -0.07
C THR A 141 44.02 -5.45 1.10
N ALA A 142 44.43 -6.23 2.11
CA ALA A 142 45.17 -5.71 3.28
C ALA A 142 46.44 -4.91 2.92
N ASP A 143 47.12 -5.22 1.81
CA ASP A 143 48.29 -4.48 1.31
C ASP A 143 47.93 -3.25 0.46
N ARG A 144 46.68 -3.15 -0.01
CA ARG A 144 46.19 -2.08 -0.89
C ARG A 144 44.70 -1.83 -0.65
N LEU A 145 44.43 -1.13 0.44
CA LEU A 145 43.10 -0.64 0.81
C LEU A 145 42.79 0.69 0.09
N GLU A 146 41.51 0.94 -0.14
CA GLU A 146 40.97 2.18 -0.70
C GLU A 146 39.55 2.45 -0.18
N LEU A 147 39.10 3.71 -0.25
CA LEU A 147 37.70 4.08 -0.04
C LEU A 147 37.05 4.33 -1.40
N LEU A 148 35.93 3.64 -1.67
CA LEU A 148 35.07 3.84 -2.82
C LEU A 148 33.74 4.48 -2.38
N THR A 149 33.16 5.32 -3.22
CA THR A 149 31.88 6.01 -2.93
C THR A 149 30.85 5.77 -4.03
N PHE A 150 29.64 5.41 -3.63
CA PHE A 150 28.49 5.26 -4.54
C PHE A 150 27.26 5.99 -3.97
N PRO A 151 26.40 6.59 -4.80
CA PRO A 151 25.20 7.28 -4.31
C PRO A 151 24.15 6.30 -3.76
N GLU A 152 23.77 6.45 -2.50
CA GLU A 152 22.76 5.65 -1.81
C GLU A 152 21.38 6.30 -1.97
N ASN A 153 20.88 6.27 -3.20
CA ASN A 153 19.58 6.82 -3.59
C ASN A 153 18.61 5.66 -3.90
N PRO A 154 17.64 5.36 -3.01
CA PRO A 154 16.56 4.42 -3.31
C PRO A 154 15.73 4.92 -4.51
N ILE A 155 15.45 4.04 -5.47
CA ILE A 155 14.50 4.34 -6.54
C ILE A 155 13.08 3.92 -6.12
N PRO A 156 12.02 4.61 -6.60
CA PRO A 156 10.64 4.21 -6.37
C PRO A 156 10.31 2.80 -6.92
N THR A 157 9.51 2.03 -6.19
CA THR A 157 9.10 0.64 -6.52
C THR A 157 7.60 0.52 -6.79
N ALA A 158 7.19 -0.31 -7.75
CA ALA A 158 5.76 -0.62 -7.92
C ALA A 158 5.27 -1.58 -6.81
N SER A 159 3.96 -1.80 -6.71
CA SER A 159 3.43 -2.80 -5.79
C SER A 159 3.88 -4.21 -6.20
N GLY A 160 4.15 -5.05 -5.21
CA GLY A 160 4.79 -6.37 -5.38
C GLY A 160 6.28 -6.34 -5.77
N GLU A 161 6.92 -5.16 -5.88
CA GLU A 161 8.32 -5.02 -6.28
C GLU A 161 9.27 -4.57 -5.16
N SER A 162 10.52 -4.97 -5.31
CA SER A 162 11.70 -4.43 -4.64
C SER A 162 12.69 -3.92 -5.70
N ALA A 163 13.40 -2.83 -5.41
CA ALA A 163 14.49 -2.36 -6.25
C ALA A 163 15.81 -3.03 -5.83
N VAL A 164 16.71 -3.31 -6.78
CA VAL A 164 18.03 -3.89 -6.52
C VAL A 164 19.11 -3.11 -7.26
N THR A 165 20.20 -2.78 -6.56
CA THR A 165 21.47 -2.31 -7.13
C THR A 165 22.55 -3.36 -6.91
N PHE A 166 23.37 -3.63 -7.93
CA PHE A 166 24.56 -4.47 -7.81
C PHE A 166 25.84 -3.62 -7.83
N ILE A 167 26.72 -3.83 -6.85
CA ILE A 167 28.08 -3.29 -6.80
C ILE A 167 29.07 -4.47 -6.76
N ASN A 168 30.05 -4.48 -7.65
CA ASN A 168 31.14 -5.44 -7.65
C ASN A 168 32.41 -4.83 -7.03
N VAL A 169 32.86 -5.38 -5.90
CA VAL A 169 34.19 -5.13 -5.32
C VAL A 169 34.90 -6.45 -4.96
N LEU A 170 34.55 -7.54 -5.66
CA LEU A 170 35.23 -8.83 -5.55
C LEU A 170 36.66 -8.65 -6.10
N SER A 171 37.65 -8.69 -5.20
CA SER A 171 38.99 -8.16 -5.49
C SER A 171 39.66 -8.88 -6.65
N GLY A 172 40.03 -8.12 -7.70
CA GLY A 172 40.65 -8.66 -8.91
C GLY A 172 39.71 -9.45 -9.83
N SER A 173 38.39 -9.35 -9.63
CA SER A 173 37.40 -9.89 -10.56
C SER A 173 37.26 -9.04 -11.83
N SER A 174 36.72 -9.64 -12.89
CA SER A 174 36.39 -8.97 -14.15
C SER A 174 35.19 -9.66 -14.80
N GLY A 175 34.32 -8.87 -15.43
CA GLY A 175 33.16 -9.35 -16.17
C GLY A 175 32.14 -10.16 -15.35
N ILE A 176 31.81 -9.71 -14.13
CA ILE A 176 30.82 -10.33 -13.24
C ILE A 176 29.41 -9.83 -13.55
N THR A 177 28.51 -10.75 -13.89
CA THR A 177 27.09 -10.46 -14.14
C THR A 177 26.24 -11.01 -13.00
N LEU A 178 25.28 -10.21 -12.52
CA LEU A 178 24.20 -10.69 -11.66
C LEU A 178 23.03 -11.20 -12.54
N ALA A 179 22.43 -12.33 -12.17
CA ALA A 179 21.46 -13.05 -12.99
C ALA A 179 20.40 -13.79 -12.15
N ARG A 180 19.24 -14.07 -12.74
CA ARG A 180 18.17 -14.95 -12.20
C ARG A 180 17.89 -16.04 -13.23
N GLY A 181 17.98 -17.33 -12.85
CA GLY A 181 18.00 -18.43 -13.83
C GLY A 181 19.17 -18.25 -14.81
N ASP A 182 18.92 -18.34 -16.12
CA ASP A 182 19.90 -18.01 -17.17
C ASP A 182 19.80 -16.56 -17.69
N ALA A 183 18.84 -15.77 -17.21
CA ALA A 183 18.69 -14.36 -17.60
C ALA A 183 19.66 -13.46 -16.82
N ALA A 184 20.48 -12.69 -17.54
CA ALA A 184 21.28 -11.63 -16.97
C ALA A 184 20.38 -10.46 -16.54
N LEU A 185 20.57 -9.97 -15.31
CA LEU A 185 19.89 -8.78 -14.76
C LEU A 185 20.73 -7.52 -14.93
N THR A 186 22.06 -7.66 -15.00
CA THR A 186 23.01 -6.55 -15.17
C THR A 186 23.90 -6.76 -16.38
N PRO A 187 24.53 -5.69 -16.93
CA PRO A 187 25.75 -5.84 -17.70
C PRO A 187 26.84 -6.56 -16.87
N PRO A 188 27.88 -7.12 -17.53
CA PRO A 188 29.07 -7.60 -16.84
C PRO A 188 29.85 -6.43 -16.24
N LEU A 189 30.12 -6.50 -14.93
CA LEU A 189 30.85 -5.49 -14.15
C LEU A 189 32.27 -5.97 -13.82
N ASP A 190 33.27 -5.12 -14.01
CA ASP A 190 34.61 -5.33 -13.45
C ASP A 190 34.68 -4.94 -11.96
N ASP A 191 35.80 -5.24 -11.30
CA ASP A 191 36.07 -4.77 -9.94
C ASP A 191 35.89 -3.22 -9.83
N ARG A 192 35.35 -2.77 -8.70
CA ARG A 192 34.95 -1.39 -8.38
C ARG A 192 33.81 -0.79 -9.22
N GLN A 193 33.09 -1.57 -10.02
CA GLN A 193 31.96 -1.07 -10.81
C GLN A 193 30.59 -1.31 -10.15
N ARG A 194 29.60 -0.51 -10.55
CA ARG A 194 28.19 -0.59 -10.15
C ARG A 194 27.31 -0.69 -11.39
N ALA A 195 26.21 -1.44 -11.28
CA ALA A 195 25.10 -1.40 -12.25
C ALA A 195 24.02 -0.38 -11.83
N ASP A 196 23.25 0.07 -12.81
CA ASP A 196 21.99 0.78 -12.56
C ASP A 196 21.01 -0.08 -11.75
N ALA A 197 20.06 0.57 -11.08
CA ALA A 197 19.06 -0.11 -10.28
C ALA A 197 17.94 -0.72 -11.16
N PHE A 198 17.44 -1.89 -10.78
CA PHE A 198 16.39 -2.61 -11.49
C PHE A 198 15.35 -3.20 -10.53
N SER A 199 14.08 -3.29 -10.94
CA SER A 199 13.04 -3.97 -10.14
C SER A 199 13.18 -5.49 -10.19
N LEU A 200 12.82 -6.15 -9.09
CA LEU A 200 12.49 -7.56 -9.00
C LEU A 200 11.20 -7.74 -8.20
N SER A 201 10.41 -8.77 -8.50
CA SER A 201 9.31 -9.21 -7.64
C SER A 201 9.81 -9.52 -6.22
N ALA A 202 9.03 -9.11 -5.22
CA ALA A 202 9.24 -9.43 -3.81
C ALA A 202 9.15 -10.94 -3.53
N GLY A 203 9.58 -11.34 -2.33
CA GLY A 203 9.73 -12.72 -1.89
C GLY A 203 11.13 -13.30 -2.17
N LEU A 204 11.22 -14.63 -2.11
CA LEU A 204 12.50 -15.36 -2.18
C LEU A 204 13.06 -15.40 -3.60
N ASN A 205 14.26 -14.83 -3.76
CA ASN A 205 14.93 -14.64 -5.03
C ASN A 205 16.28 -15.35 -5.08
N THR A 206 16.38 -16.44 -5.86
CA THR A 206 17.65 -17.10 -6.16
C THR A 206 18.42 -16.33 -7.22
N LEU A 207 19.44 -15.59 -6.78
CA LEU A 207 20.32 -14.79 -7.61
C LEU A 207 21.67 -15.49 -7.80
N VAL A 208 22.24 -15.39 -9.00
CA VAL A 208 23.50 -16.03 -9.38
C VAL A 208 24.47 -14.99 -9.90
N PHE A 209 25.64 -14.88 -9.26
CA PHE A 209 26.77 -14.12 -9.76
C PHE A 209 27.56 -15.03 -10.71
N ARG A 210 27.71 -14.61 -11.97
CA ARG A 210 28.42 -15.36 -13.02
C ARG A 210 29.65 -14.60 -13.49
N GLN A 211 30.73 -15.32 -13.76
CA GLN A 211 31.81 -14.85 -14.62
C GLN A 211 31.64 -15.50 -16.00
N GLY A 212 31.17 -14.73 -16.98
CA GLY A 212 30.73 -15.26 -18.27
C GLY A 212 29.60 -16.28 -18.11
N LYS A 213 29.86 -17.57 -18.42
CA LYS A 213 28.89 -18.66 -18.24
C LYS A 213 29.01 -19.40 -16.90
N THR A 214 30.09 -19.19 -16.16
CA THR A 214 30.37 -19.92 -14.91
C THR A 214 29.70 -19.22 -13.73
N ALA A 215 28.80 -19.91 -13.01
CA ALA A 215 28.33 -19.44 -11.71
C ALA A 215 29.50 -19.49 -10.70
N ILE A 216 29.80 -18.35 -10.06
CA ILE A 216 30.84 -18.24 -9.04
C ILE A 216 30.27 -18.13 -7.62
N TYR A 217 29.04 -17.62 -7.49
CA TYR A 217 28.32 -17.56 -6.21
C TYR A 217 26.80 -17.56 -6.47
N THR A 218 26.05 -18.22 -5.59
CA THR A 218 24.58 -18.21 -5.58
C THR A 218 24.11 -17.66 -4.25
N TYR A 219 23.21 -16.68 -4.29
CA TYR A 219 22.68 -15.97 -3.15
C TYR A 219 21.16 -16.10 -3.13
N GLN A 220 20.59 -16.35 -1.95
CA GLN A 220 19.15 -16.30 -1.72
C GLN A 220 18.84 -14.95 -1.08
N ALA A 221 18.24 -14.04 -1.85
CA ALA A 221 17.77 -12.76 -1.35
C ALA A 221 16.28 -12.87 -1.00
N ASP A 222 15.92 -12.61 0.24
CA ASP A 222 14.51 -12.42 0.61
C ASP A 222 14.19 -10.92 0.49
N LEU A 223 13.43 -10.56 -0.55
CA LEU A 223 13.20 -9.18 -0.96
C LEU A 223 11.81 -8.73 -0.54
N ARG A 224 11.69 -7.60 0.16
CA ARG A 224 10.39 -7.06 0.62
C ARG A 224 9.90 -5.95 -0.29
N GLU A 225 8.59 -5.89 -0.49
CA GLU A 225 7.91 -4.79 -1.18
C GLU A 225 8.21 -3.44 -0.51
N GLY A 226 8.44 -2.39 -1.32
CA GLY A 226 8.75 -1.04 -0.80
C GLY A 226 10.15 -0.93 -0.17
N PHE A 227 11.11 -1.72 -0.65
CA PHE A 227 12.53 -1.63 -0.29
C PHE A 227 13.44 -1.59 -1.52
N HIS A 228 14.54 -0.86 -1.37
CA HIS A 228 15.69 -0.88 -2.26
C HIS A 228 16.83 -1.64 -1.57
N TYR A 229 17.37 -2.64 -2.25
CA TYR A 229 18.48 -3.47 -1.78
C TYR A 229 19.77 -3.15 -2.55
N THR A 230 20.86 -2.91 -1.83
CA THR A 230 22.19 -2.84 -2.44
C THR A 230 22.95 -4.13 -2.14
N LEU A 231 23.23 -4.90 -3.18
CA LEU A 231 24.01 -6.13 -3.12
C LEU A 231 25.47 -5.83 -3.50
N ILE A 232 26.38 -5.94 -2.54
CA ILE A 232 27.81 -5.77 -2.75
C ILE A 232 28.46 -7.16 -2.80
N LEU A 233 28.94 -7.58 -3.97
CA LEU A 233 29.79 -8.78 -4.06
C LEU A 233 31.22 -8.41 -3.67
N THR A 234 31.81 -9.14 -2.74
CA THR A 234 33.12 -8.87 -2.15
C THR A 234 33.84 -10.17 -1.75
N GLY A 235 35.02 -10.07 -1.15
CA GLY A 235 35.92 -11.16 -0.83
C GLY A 235 36.98 -11.36 -1.90
N ASP A 236 37.47 -12.59 -2.01
CA ASP A 236 38.33 -13.05 -3.10
C ASP A 236 37.59 -14.06 -3.99
N PRO A 237 38.02 -14.30 -5.25
CA PRO A 237 37.31 -15.19 -6.17
C PRO A 237 37.19 -16.68 -5.76
N ALA A 238 37.90 -17.14 -4.73
CA ALA A 238 37.74 -18.48 -4.15
C ALA A 238 36.84 -18.48 -2.90
N SER A 239 36.70 -17.34 -2.22
CA SER A 239 35.81 -17.12 -1.06
C SER A 239 34.92 -15.88 -1.24
N PRO A 240 34.04 -15.84 -2.26
CA PRO A 240 33.12 -14.72 -2.48
C PRO A 240 32.08 -14.61 -1.36
N SER A 241 31.69 -13.37 -1.06
CA SER A 241 30.70 -13.00 -0.04
C SER A 241 29.80 -11.89 -0.56
N VAL A 242 28.56 -11.81 -0.07
CA VAL A 242 27.61 -10.75 -0.41
C VAL A 242 27.23 -9.99 0.84
N ILE A 243 27.44 -8.67 0.81
CA ILE A 243 26.86 -7.75 1.79
C ILE A 243 25.55 -7.24 1.19
N GLN A 244 24.41 -7.58 1.81
CA GLN A 244 23.12 -6.99 1.49
C GLN A 244 22.86 -5.82 2.44
N LEU A 245 22.63 -4.64 1.87
CA LEU A 245 22.08 -3.49 2.57
C LEU A 245 20.65 -3.25 2.09
N GLU A 246 19.83 -2.67 2.96
CA GLU A 246 18.47 -2.27 2.65
C GLU A 246 18.19 -0.80 3.04
N ALA A 247 17.26 -0.21 2.30
CA ALA A 247 16.65 1.09 2.56
C ALA A 247 15.18 1.02 2.14
N ARG A 248 14.31 1.84 2.73
CA ARG A 248 12.94 2.00 2.23
C ARG A 248 12.97 2.65 0.85
N ALA A 249 12.20 2.11 -0.08
CA ALA A 249 11.89 2.75 -1.35
C ALA A 249 10.56 3.50 -1.22
N PRO A 250 10.39 4.67 -1.87
CA PRO A 250 9.07 5.21 -2.14
C PRO A 250 8.26 4.21 -2.98
N GLY A 251 6.93 4.24 -2.89
CA GLY A 251 6.09 3.64 -3.92
C GLY A 251 6.19 4.42 -5.23
N ARG A 252 5.73 3.84 -6.34
CA ARG A 252 5.50 4.54 -7.61
C ARG A 252 4.12 4.24 -8.20
N THR A 253 3.62 5.18 -9.00
CA THR A 253 2.47 4.99 -9.89
C THR A 253 2.80 5.44 -11.31
N SER A 254 2.32 4.72 -12.33
CA SER A 254 2.56 5.06 -13.74
C SER A 254 1.45 5.99 -14.25
N ALA A 255 1.70 7.29 -14.06
CA ALA A 255 0.70 8.35 -14.22
C ALA A 255 0.63 8.88 -15.66
N ARG A 256 -0.58 9.06 -16.20
CA ARG A 256 -0.83 9.88 -17.41
C ARG A 256 -1.42 11.23 -17.05
N ILE A 257 -1.02 12.27 -17.76
CA ILE A 257 -1.56 13.63 -17.61
C ILE A 257 -2.62 13.84 -18.69
N ILE A 258 -3.80 14.31 -18.28
CA ILE A 258 -4.96 14.58 -19.15
C ILE A 258 -5.40 16.02 -18.94
N GLN A 259 -5.45 16.82 -20.01
CA GLN A 259 -6.13 18.12 -20.00
C GLN A 259 -7.58 17.98 -20.47
N ALA A 260 -8.52 18.27 -19.57
CA ALA A 260 -9.97 18.26 -19.80
C ALA A 260 -10.67 19.55 -19.36
N ALA A 261 -9.93 20.54 -18.85
CA ALA A 261 -10.47 21.82 -18.41
C ALA A 261 -10.95 22.70 -19.57
N THR A 262 -11.94 23.54 -19.28
CA THR A 262 -12.62 24.44 -20.23
C THR A 262 -11.83 25.72 -20.54
N ILE A 263 -10.53 25.58 -20.78
CA ILE A 263 -9.60 26.70 -21.00
C ILE A 263 -9.00 26.71 -22.43
N SER A 264 -8.53 27.87 -22.88
CA SER A 264 -7.90 28.01 -24.20
C SER A 264 -6.39 27.79 -24.14
N GLY A 265 -5.89 26.78 -24.86
CA GLY A 265 -4.46 26.53 -25.06
C GLY A 265 -3.99 25.21 -24.44
N ALA A 266 -2.68 24.98 -24.53
CA ALA A 266 -2.01 23.86 -23.88
C ALA A 266 -1.46 24.27 -22.50
N LEU A 267 -1.18 23.28 -21.64
CA LEU A 267 -0.64 23.48 -20.30
C LEU A 267 0.77 22.91 -20.15
N ASP A 268 1.57 23.55 -19.30
CA ASP A 268 2.75 22.95 -18.68
C ASP A 268 2.43 22.60 -17.22
N ILE A 269 2.65 21.35 -16.84
CA ILE A 269 2.37 20.80 -15.50
C ILE A 269 3.69 20.53 -14.79
N TYR A 270 3.81 21.06 -13.57
CA TYR A 270 4.98 20.91 -12.72
C TYR A 270 4.61 20.14 -11.45
N LEU A 271 5.51 19.28 -10.99
CA LEU A 271 5.41 18.55 -9.74
C LEU A 271 6.65 18.89 -8.89
N ASP A 272 6.44 19.37 -7.68
CA ASP A 272 7.50 19.82 -6.75
C ASP A 272 8.48 20.83 -7.40
N GLY A 273 7.96 21.68 -8.29
CA GLY A 273 8.72 22.67 -9.06
C GLY A 273 9.50 22.12 -10.27
N GLN A 274 9.42 20.82 -10.57
CA GLN A 274 10.02 20.20 -11.76
C GLN A 274 8.97 20.00 -12.85
N LEU A 275 9.33 20.25 -14.12
CA LEU A 275 8.42 20.06 -15.25
C LEU A 275 8.13 18.57 -15.46
N LEU A 276 6.90 18.16 -15.16
CA LEU A 276 6.40 16.80 -15.34
C LEU A 276 5.88 16.58 -16.77
N ALA A 277 5.16 17.56 -17.31
CA ALA A 277 4.52 17.44 -18.63
C ALA A 277 4.41 18.81 -19.29
N GLY A 278 5.09 19.02 -20.43
CA GLY A 278 5.01 20.25 -21.21
C GLY A 278 4.08 20.14 -22.42
N GLY A 279 3.36 21.21 -22.73
CA GLY A 279 2.53 21.31 -23.94
C GLY A 279 1.33 20.37 -23.98
N VAL A 280 0.70 20.06 -22.84
CA VAL A 280 -0.46 19.17 -22.75
C VAL A 280 -1.67 19.79 -23.47
N GLU A 281 -2.06 19.22 -24.60
CA GLU A 281 -3.22 19.66 -25.39
C GLU A 281 -4.54 19.06 -24.87
N PHE A 282 -5.64 19.81 -25.03
CA PHE A 282 -6.99 19.37 -24.62
C PHE A 282 -7.39 18.04 -25.27
N GLY A 283 -7.85 17.10 -24.45
CA GLY A 283 -8.28 15.76 -24.87
C GLY A 283 -7.17 14.86 -25.41
N ARG A 284 -5.89 15.21 -25.24
CA ARG A 284 -4.74 14.47 -25.76
C ARG A 284 -3.79 14.11 -24.61
N PRO A 285 -3.91 12.90 -24.01
CA PRO A 285 -3.01 12.47 -22.96
C PRO A 285 -1.57 12.33 -23.49
N LEU A 286 -0.61 12.69 -22.65
CA LEU A 286 0.79 12.35 -22.88
C LEU A 286 1.08 10.90 -22.44
N PRO A 287 2.20 10.29 -22.89
CA PRO A 287 2.64 8.98 -22.41
C PRO A 287 2.75 8.93 -20.88
N ARG A 288 2.52 7.73 -20.31
CA ARG A 288 2.67 7.50 -18.86
C ARG A 288 4.11 7.73 -18.41
N GLN A 289 4.26 8.28 -17.22
CA GLN A 289 5.53 8.47 -16.53
C GLN A 289 5.42 7.91 -15.11
N ASP A 290 6.49 7.30 -14.62
CA ASP A 290 6.53 6.81 -13.25
C ASP A 290 6.80 7.96 -12.29
N ILE A 291 5.84 8.22 -11.41
CA ILE A 291 5.94 9.24 -10.35
C ILE A 291 6.03 8.51 -9.01
N ALA A 292 6.79 9.08 -8.06
CA ALA A 292 6.79 8.60 -6.68
C ALA A 292 5.40 8.75 -6.02
N THR A 293 5.18 8.06 -4.91
CA THR A 293 3.97 8.15 -4.09
C THR A 293 4.22 8.92 -2.80
N GLY A 294 3.23 9.71 -2.37
CA GLY A 294 3.29 10.53 -1.16
C GLY A 294 2.64 11.90 -1.37
N ASP A 295 2.94 12.82 -0.47
CA ASP A 295 2.58 14.23 -0.58
C ASP A 295 3.45 14.94 -1.63
N HIS A 296 2.82 15.54 -2.64
CA HIS A 296 3.46 16.39 -3.64
C HIS A 296 2.77 17.76 -3.73
N THR A 297 3.42 18.75 -4.34
CA THR A 297 2.78 20.00 -4.79
C THR A 297 2.69 19.99 -6.31
N ILE A 298 1.48 20.07 -6.86
CA ILE A 298 1.27 20.20 -8.31
C ILE A 298 0.94 21.65 -8.67
N GLN A 299 1.61 22.16 -9.71
CA GLN A 299 1.42 23.48 -10.26
C GLN A 299 1.09 23.39 -11.75
N VAL A 300 0.22 24.28 -12.21
CA VAL A 300 -0.30 24.30 -13.59
C VAL A 300 -0.06 25.67 -14.20
N TYR A 301 0.61 25.74 -15.35
CA TYR A 301 0.92 26.98 -16.07
C TYR A 301 0.42 26.92 -17.52
N ALA A 302 0.14 28.07 -18.13
CA ALA A 302 -0.08 28.14 -19.57
C ALA A 302 1.22 27.77 -20.32
N ALA A 303 1.14 26.93 -21.35
CA ALA A 303 2.35 26.36 -21.97
C ALA A 303 3.32 27.43 -22.51
N GLY A 304 4.60 27.29 -22.15
CA GLY A 304 5.67 28.24 -22.47
C GLY A 304 5.80 29.42 -21.50
N SER A 305 5.10 29.41 -20.36
CA SER A 305 5.30 30.39 -19.28
C SER A 305 6.58 30.11 -18.49
N ASP A 306 7.17 31.15 -17.89
CA ASP A 306 8.32 31.01 -16.99
C ASP A 306 7.86 30.86 -15.53
N PRO A 307 8.02 29.69 -14.88
CA PRO A 307 7.61 29.47 -13.49
C PRO A 307 8.48 30.23 -12.49
N ALA A 308 9.61 30.83 -12.90
CA ALA A 308 10.42 31.69 -12.03
C ALA A 308 9.89 33.14 -11.95
N THR A 309 8.94 33.53 -12.81
CA THR A 309 8.41 34.91 -12.87
C THR A 309 6.90 35.04 -13.08
N GLY A 310 6.18 33.97 -13.44
CA GLY A 310 4.71 33.93 -13.52
C GLY A 310 4.07 33.25 -12.32
N GLU A 311 2.86 33.68 -11.97
CA GLU A 311 1.97 32.95 -11.04
C GLU A 311 1.36 31.72 -11.75
N PRO A 312 1.14 30.59 -11.06
CA PRO A 312 0.45 29.44 -11.63
C PRO A 312 -1.06 29.70 -11.84
N LEU A 313 -1.65 29.03 -12.82
CA LEU A 313 -3.10 28.96 -13.05
C LEU A 313 -3.82 28.11 -11.98
N ALA A 314 -3.12 27.13 -11.42
CA ALA A 314 -3.54 26.38 -10.24
C ALA A 314 -2.29 25.89 -9.48
N GLU A 315 -2.35 25.95 -8.15
CA GLU A 315 -1.39 25.31 -7.25
C GLU A 315 -2.18 24.61 -6.14
N GLN A 316 -1.87 23.34 -5.88
CA GLN A 316 -2.52 22.55 -4.85
C GLN A 316 -1.61 21.44 -4.33
N PRO A 317 -1.83 20.94 -3.09
CA PRO A 317 -1.31 19.64 -2.71
C PRO A 317 -1.92 18.53 -3.59
N LEU A 318 -1.14 17.47 -3.80
CA LEU A 318 -1.50 16.28 -4.55
C LEU A 318 -0.98 15.06 -3.79
N GLN A 319 -1.89 14.24 -3.25
CA GLN A 319 -1.53 12.94 -2.72
C GLN A 319 -1.49 11.91 -3.85
N LEU A 320 -0.39 11.16 -3.96
CA LEU A 320 -0.28 10.02 -4.86
C LEU A 320 -0.17 8.72 -4.07
N GLU A 321 -1.09 7.78 -4.33
CA GLU A 321 -1.14 6.47 -3.67
C GLU A 321 -0.41 5.38 -4.47
N LEU A 322 -0.08 4.27 -3.81
CA LEU A 322 0.54 3.11 -4.44
C LEU A 322 -0.47 2.36 -5.32
N ALA A 323 -0.53 2.75 -6.58
CA ALA A 323 -1.37 2.13 -7.61
C ALA A 323 -0.56 1.89 -8.89
N ALA A 324 -0.85 0.83 -9.64
CA ALA A 324 -0.16 0.54 -10.91
C ALA A 324 -0.29 1.70 -11.91
N TYR A 325 -1.48 2.28 -12.02
CA TYR A 325 -1.81 3.34 -12.97
C TYR A 325 -2.63 4.46 -12.33
N THR A 326 -2.30 5.69 -12.69
CA THR A 326 -3.03 6.90 -12.27
C THR A 326 -3.31 7.80 -13.47
N ALA A 327 -4.46 8.47 -13.47
CA ALA A 327 -4.73 9.62 -14.30
C ALA A 327 -4.66 10.89 -13.46
N LEU A 328 -3.83 11.86 -13.88
CA LEU A 328 -3.84 13.23 -13.39
C LEU A 328 -4.70 14.05 -14.35
N VAL A 329 -5.96 14.27 -13.99
CA VAL A 329 -6.94 14.97 -14.83
C VAL A 329 -7.02 16.42 -14.39
N VAL A 330 -6.55 17.33 -15.26
CA VAL A 330 -6.77 18.77 -15.11
C VAL A 330 -8.16 19.10 -15.63
N LEU A 331 -9.01 19.70 -14.78
CA LEU A 331 -10.42 19.96 -15.08
C LEU A 331 -10.93 21.27 -14.47
N GLY A 332 -12.19 21.62 -14.75
CA GLY A 332 -12.82 22.86 -14.32
C GLY A 332 -12.67 23.99 -15.35
N SER A 333 -12.47 25.21 -14.87
CA SER A 333 -12.48 26.46 -15.65
C SER A 333 -11.25 27.33 -15.37
N ALA A 334 -11.06 28.42 -16.13
CA ALA A 334 -9.89 29.30 -15.95
C ALA A 334 -9.85 30.05 -14.60
N GLU A 335 -10.97 30.12 -13.88
CA GLU A 335 -11.07 30.74 -12.54
C GLU A 335 -11.08 29.69 -11.40
N ASN A 336 -11.20 28.40 -11.73
CA ASN A 336 -11.36 27.29 -10.79
C ASN A 336 -10.70 26.01 -11.35
N LEU A 337 -9.46 26.16 -11.82
CA LEU A 337 -8.68 25.09 -12.42
C LEU A 337 -8.14 24.18 -11.31
N ARG A 338 -8.33 22.86 -11.44
CA ARG A 338 -7.84 21.88 -10.46
C ARG A 338 -7.36 20.60 -11.13
N VAL A 339 -6.50 19.86 -10.43
CA VAL A 339 -6.05 18.52 -10.82
C VAL A 339 -6.61 17.50 -9.84
N ILE A 340 -7.22 16.44 -10.36
CA ILE A 340 -7.57 15.25 -9.56
C ILE A 340 -6.67 14.09 -9.93
N ALA A 341 -6.32 13.26 -8.93
CA ALA A 341 -5.73 11.94 -9.15
C ALA A 341 -6.84 10.89 -9.16
N TYR A 342 -6.80 9.99 -10.14
CA TYR A 342 -7.72 8.86 -10.26
C TYR A 342 -6.92 7.58 -10.53
N THR A 343 -7.03 6.59 -9.64
CA THR A 343 -6.45 5.25 -9.82
C THR A 343 -7.19 4.49 -10.92
N GLU A 344 -6.49 4.13 -12.00
CA GLU A 344 -7.10 3.51 -13.18
C GLU A 344 -7.04 1.98 -13.09
N ASP A 345 -8.21 1.32 -13.08
CA ASP A 345 -8.28 -0.14 -13.20
C ASP A 345 -8.06 -0.58 -14.66
N LEU A 346 -6.80 -0.86 -14.97
CA LEU A 346 -6.35 -1.42 -16.25
C LEU A 346 -6.12 -2.94 -16.19
N SER A 347 -6.74 -3.66 -15.25
CA SER A 347 -6.80 -5.13 -15.31
C SER A 347 -7.64 -5.60 -16.51
N PRO A 348 -7.46 -6.84 -17.00
CA PRO A 348 -8.26 -7.40 -18.10
C PRO A 348 -9.78 -7.33 -17.85
N THR A 349 -10.56 -7.41 -18.93
CA THR A 349 -12.02 -7.49 -18.86
C THR A 349 -12.52 -8.94 -18.93
N PRO A 350 -13.76 -9.22 -18.48
CA PRO A 350 -14.49 -10.40 -18.91
C PRO A 350 -14.65 -10.48 -20.44
N PRO A 351 -14.86 -11.68 -21.01
CA PRO A 351 -15.17 -11.84 -22.43
C PRO A 351 -16.47 -11.11 -22.81
N GLY A 352 -16.47 -10.44 -23.95
CA GLY A 352 -17.64 -9.71 -24.47
C GLY A 352 -17.97 -8.40 -23.75
N LEU A 353 -17.26 -8.04 -22.67
CA LEU A 353 -17.48 -6.80 -21.90
C LEU A 353 -16.29 -5.83 -22.01
N ALA A 354 -16.60 -4.53 -22.02
CA ALA A 354 -15.67 -3.42 -21.86
C ALA A 354 -15.84 -2.79 -20.47
N ARG A 355 -14.75 -2.28 -19.88
CA ARG A 355 -14.81 -1.42 -18.68
C ARG A 355 -14.93 0.03 -19.14
N ILE A 356 -15.90 0.79 -18.64
CA ILE A 356 -16.01 2.23 -18.89
C ILE A 356 -16.11 3.03 -17.59
N ALA A 357 -15.35 4.12 -17.52
CA ALA A 357 -15.35 5.10 -16.44
C ALA A 357 -15.87 6.44 -16.96
N PHE A 358 -16.79 7.08 -16.24
CA PHE A 358 -17.39 8.36 -16.61
C PHE A 358 -17.01 9.46 -15.62
N LEU A 359 -16.51 10.60 -16.13
CA LEU A 359 -16.09 11.75 -15.33
C LEU A 359 -16.78 13.05 -15.78
N ASN A 360 -17.39 13.77 -14.84
CA ASN A 360 -17.85 15.14 -15.04
C ASN A 360 -16.69 16.13 -14.86
N THR A 361 -16.34 16.88 -15.91
CA THR A 361 -15.24 17.88 -15.87
C THR A 361 -15.73 19.34 -15.86
N LEU A 362 -17.05 19.56 -15.80
CA LEU A 362 -17.72 20.84 -16.04
C LEU A 362 -18.16 21.57 -14.77
N ASP A 363 -17.45 22.65 -14.41
CA ASP A 363 -17.88 23.55 -13.32
C ASP A 363 -19.24 24.22 -13.59
N THR A 364 -19.63 24.34 -14.86
CA THR A 364 -20.93 24.94 -15.27
C THR A 364 -22.11 24.01 -15.09
N TYR A 365 -21.89 22.69 -15.00
CA TYR A 365 -22.93 21.68 -14.79
C TYR A 365 -22.46 20.74 -13.67
N PRO A 366 -22.45 21.20 -12.41
CA PRO A 366 -21.85 20.48 -11.31
C PRO A 366 -22.57 19.17 -10.92
N HIS A 367 -23.79 18.96 -11.42
CA HIS A 367 -24.60 17.74 -11.23
C HIS A 367 -25.20 17.31 -12.57
N ILE A 368 -24.80 16.13 -13.07
CA ILE A 368 -25.31 15.58 -14.34
C ILE A 368 -25.74 14.11 -14.20
N GLN A 369 -26.74 13.69 -14.97
CA GLN A 369 -27.16 12.29 -15.08
C GLN A 369 -26.85 11.70 -16.47
N LEU A 370 -26.64 10.39 -16.52
CA LEU A 370 -26.45 9.61 -17.74
C LEU A 370 -27.72 8.85 -18.14
N GLU A 371 -28.23 9.14 -19.32
CA GLU A 371 -29.23 8.29 -19.98
C GLU A 371 -28.67 7.64 -21.26
N THR A 372 -29.26 6.49 -21.60
CA THR A 372 -29.05 5.77 -22.86
C THR A 372 -30.36 5.70 -23.63
N SER A 373 -30.37 5.11 -24.83
CA SER A 373 -31.62 4.81 -25.55
C SER A 373 -32.56 3.84 -24.81
N GLY A 374 -32.12 3.19 -23.74
CA GLY A 374 -32.94 2.37 -22.83
C GLY A 374 -33.41 3.09 -21.56
N GLY A 375 -33.06 4.37 -21.36
CA GLY A 375 -33.20 5.11 -20.11
C GLY A 375 -31.90 5.15 -19.29
N PRO A 376 -31.96 5.48 -17.98
CA PRO A 376 -30.80 5.58 -17.10
C PRO A 376 -29.95 4.30 -17.08
N LEU A 377 -28.62 4.45 -17.04
CA LEU A 377 -27.71 3.31 -17.10
C LEU A 377 -27.51 2.65 -15.72
N PRO A 378 -27.82 1.35 -15.53
CA PRO A 378 -27.61 0.68 -14.25
C PRO A 378 -26.15 0.75 -13.77
N GLY A 379 -25.96 1.01 -12.48
CA GLY A 379 -24.65 1.15 -11.85
C GLY A 379 -24.00 2.53 -12.01
N VAL A 380 -24.54 3.42 -12.85
CA VAL A 380 -24.05 4.81 -12.96
C VAL A 380 -25.05 5.77 -12.29
N PRO A 381 -24.70 6.39 -11.15
CA PRO A 381 -25.51 7.40 -10.49
C PRO A 381 -25.31 8.78 -11.17
N GLU A 382 -25.89 9.81 -10.56
CA GLU A 382 -25.52 11.20 -10.86
C GLU A 382 -24.03 11.47 -10.62
N LEU A 383 -23.40 12.24 -11.51
CA LEU A 383 -21.98 12.59 -11.46
C LEU A 383 -21.76 14.05 -11.03
N PHE A 384 -20.99 14.20 -9.96
CA PHE A 384 -20.57 15.48 -9.41
C PHE A 384 -19.24 15.92 -10.03
N VAL A 385 -19.04 17.23 -10.23
CA VAL A 385 -17.87 17.74 -10.97
C VAL A 385 -16.53 17.57 -10.21
N GLY A 386 -15.69 16.68 -10.72
CA GLY A 386 -14.37 16.39 -10.15
C GLY A 386 -14.37 15.40 -8.98
N GLU A 387 -15.48 14.72 -8.71
CA GLU A 387 -15.44 13.45 -7.97
C GLU A 387 -14.73 12.36 -8.80
N PRO A 388 -14.25 11.26 -8.18
CA PRO A 388 -13.65 10.15 -8.90
C PRO A 388 -14.59 9.56 -9.98
N PRO A 389 -14.07 9.18 -11.16
CA PRO A 389 -14.88 8.59 -12.23
C PRO A 389 -15.66 7.34 -11.78
N VAL A 390 -16.96 7.31 -12.05
CA VAL A 390 -17.78 6.11 -11.76
C VAL A 390 -17.59 5.09 -12.88
N GLN A 391 -17.31 3.85 -12.49
CA GLN A 391 -16.99 2.75 -13.39
C GLN A 391 -18.14 1.76 -13.51
N THR A 392 -18.35 1.21 -14.72
CA THR A 392 -19.30 0.12 -14.98
C THR A 392 -18.83 -0.76 -16.14
N TRP A 393 -19.50 -1.90 -16.31
CA TRP A 393 -19.29 -2.84 -17.42
C TRP A 393 -20.36 -2.67 -18.50
N LEU A 394 -19.94 -2.65 -19.76
CA LEU A 394 -20.86 -2.62 -20.91
C LEU A 394 -20.46 -3.69 -21.93
N ALA A 395 -21.45 -4.30 -22.59
CA ALA A 395 -21.18 -5.26 -23.66
C ALA A 395 -20.51 -4.60 -24.88
N GLU A 396 -19.72 -5.36 -25.65
CA GLU A 396 -19.19 -4.93 -26.94
C GLU A 396 -20.34 -4.56 -27.90
N ASN A 397 -20.53 -3.25 -28.09
CA ASN A 397 -21.61 -2.67 -28.89
C ASN A 397 -21.35 -1.18 -29.14
N SER A 398 -22.20 -0.54 -29.95
CA SER A 398 -22.23 0.91 -30.12
C SER A 398 -23.32 1.52 -29.23
N PHE A 399 -22.97 2.56 -28.46
CA PHE A 399 -23.88 3.23 -27.52
C PHE A 399 -24.13 4.70 -27.90
N ASN A 400 -25.35 5.17 -27.60
CA ASN A 400 -25.64 6.59 -27.50
C ASN A 400 -25.76 6.97 -26.02
N PHE A 401 -25.01 7.99 -25.61
CA PHE A 401 -25.03 8.55 -24.26
C PHE A 401 -25.58 9.97 -24.30
N TYR A 402 -26.56 10.24 -23.45
CA TYR A 402 -27.24 11.54 -23.32
C TYR A 402 -26.99 12.07 -21.90
N TRP A 403 -26.29 13.20 -21.81
CA TRP A 403 -25.99 13.88 -20.55
C TRP A 403 -26.94 15.05 -20.36
N SER A 404 -27.59 15.10 -19.20
CA SER A 404 -28.47 16.21 -18.81
C SER A 404 -28.15 16.71 -17.40
N GLU A 405 -28.37 18.01 -17.18
CA GLU A 405 -28.26 18.63 -15.86
C GLU A 405 -29.36 18.13 -14.93
N ILE A 406 -29.05 17.98 -13.64
CA ILE A 406 -30.05 17.66 -12.61
C ILE A 406 -30.55 18.96 -11.97
N ALA A 407 -31.42 19.66 -12.71
CA ALA A 407 -32.08 20.87 -12.23
C ALA A 407 -33.22 20.55 -11.24
N SER A 408 -33.47 21.42 -10.27
CA SER A 408 -34.57 21.28 -9.29
C SER A 408 -35.94 21.68 -9.87
N GLY A 409 -36.38 21.00 -10.92
CA GLY A 409 -37.63 21.28 -11.64
C GLY A 409 -37.97 20.26 -12.73
N GLU A 410 -38.86 20.64 -13.67
CA GLU A 410 -39.14 19.83 -14.86
C GLU A 410 -38.00 19.97 -15.89
N GLY A 411 -37.15 18.94 -16.00
CA GLY A 411 -36.18 18.75 -17.10
C GLY A 411 -35.02 19.74 -17.12
N GLY A 412 -33.82 19.30 -16.72
CA GLY A 412 -32.60 20.09 -16.86
C GLY A 412 -32.07 20.13 -18.30
N ASP A 413 -31.15 21.07 -18.55
CA ASP A 413 -30.60 21.29 -19.89
C ASP A 413 -29.76 20.11 -20.40
N THR A 414 -29.73 19.94 -21.74
CA THR A 414 -28.87 18.94 -22.39
C THR A 414 -27.42 19.41 -22.38
N VAL A 415 -26.55 18.68 -21.68
CA VAL A 415 -25.14 19.02 -21.49
C VAL A 415 -24.28 18.51 -22.63
N GLU A 416 -24.44 17.24 -23.01
CA GLU A 416 -23.66 16.59 -24.06
C GLU A 416 -24.45 15.41 -24.66
N ILE A 417 -24.28 15.17 -25.96
CA ILE A 417 -24.79 13.96 -26.62
C ILE A 417 -23.63 13.32 -27.37
N ALA A 418 -23.34 12.07 -27.06
CA ALA A 418 -22.40 11.25 -27.80
C ALA A 418 -23.15 10.12 -28.51
N GLU A 419 -23.14 10.15 -29.85
CA GLU A 419 -23.76 9.12 -30.67
C GLU A 419 -22.72 8.11 -31.19
N ASN A 420 -23.10 6.84 -31.28
CA ASN A 420 -22.32 5.75 -31.87
C ASN A 420 -20.94 5.50 -31.21
N VAL A 421 -20.84 5.60 -29.88
CA VAL A 421 -19.62 5.27 -29.14
C VAL A 421 -19.37 3.76 -29.19
N GLU A 422 -18.41 3.32 -30.00
CA GLU A 422 -18.00 1.91 -30.10
C GLU A 422 -17.20 1.47 -28.86
N LEU A 423 -17.77 0.53 -28.10
CA LEU A 423 -17.10 -0.18 -27.02
C LEU A 423 -16.76 -1.60 -27.47
N ARG A 424 -15.60 -2.11 -27.06
CA ARG A 424 -15.06 -3.42 -27.47
C ARG A 424 -14.50 -4.19 -26.28
N ALA A 425 -14.62 -5.51 -26.30
CA ALA A 425 -14.11 -6.37 -25.25
C ALA A 425 -12.59 -6.26 -25.13
N GLY A 426 -12.09 -6.31 -23.89
CA GLY A 426 -10.66 -6.15 -23.58
C GLY A 426 -10.15 -4.72 -23.60
N TYR A 427 -11.05 -3.73 -23.52
CA TYR A 427 -10.68 -2.31 -23.40
C TYR A 427 -11.24 -1.67 -22.14
N PHE A 428 -10.41 -0.81 -21.54
CA PHE A 428 -10.82 0.23 -20.61
C PHE A 428 -11.09 1.52 -21.39
N TYR A 429 -12.17 2.23 -21.05
CA TYR A 429 -12.53 3.52 -21.61
C TYR A 429 -12.69 4.56 -20.49
N LEU A 430 -12.08 5.73 -20.63
CA LEU A 430 -12.32 6.90 -19.77
C LEU A 430 -13.05 7.96 -20.58
N TYR A 431 -14.35 8.11 -20.31
CA TYR A 431 -15.24 9.10 -20.90
C TYR A 431 -15.19 10.39 -20.07
N LEU A 432 -14.88 11.50 -20.73
CA LEU A 432 -14.82 12.83 -20.12
C LEU A 432 -15.99 13.66 -20.66
N VAL A 433 -16.96 13.98 -19.81
CA VAL A 433 -18.09 14.84 -20.17
C VAL A 433 -17.59 16.28 -20.26
N THR A 434 -17.65 16.88 -21.44
CA THR A 434 -16.97 18.15 -21.76
C THR A 434 -17.90 19.24 -22.31
N GLY A 435 -19.22 19.00 -22.31
CA GLY A 435 -20.24 19.96 -22.72
C GLY A 435 -20.35 20.14 -24.24
N ARG A 436 -19.84 19.17 -25.02
CA ARG A 436 -19.50 19.33 -26.43
C ARG A 436 -20.64 18.93 -27.37
N ILE A 437 -21.75 19.65 -27.29
CA ILE A 437 -22.91 19.47 -28.19
C ILE A 437 -22.48 19.55 -29.66
N GLY A 438 -22.77 18.51 -30.44
CA GLY A 438 -22.50 18.45 -31.88
C GLY A 438 -21.03 18.26 -32.27
N SER A 439 -20.15 17.93 -31.32
CA SER A 439 -18.78 17.47 -31.59
C SER A 439 -18.56 16.06 -31.03
N PRO A 440 -17.56 15.29 -31.52
CA PRO A 440 -17.22 14.02 -30.91
C PRO A 440 -16.83 14.19 -29.43
N PRO A 441 -17.27 13.30 -28.51
CA PRO A 441 -16.89 13.32 -27.10
C PRO A 441 -15.38 13.09 -26.94
N ILE A 442 -14.86 13.38 -25.74
CA ILE A 442 -13.50 12.95 -25.37
C ILE A 442 -13.62 11.60 -24.65
N VAL A 443 -13.34 10.52 -25.37
CA VAL A 443 -13.21 9.18 -24.80
C VAL A 443 -11.79 8.68 -25.05
N LEU A 444 -11.06 8.43 -23.97
CA LEU A 444 -9.74 7.81 -24.00
C LEU A 444 -9.90 6.29 -23.88
N SER A 445 -9.02 5.51 -24.49
CA SER A 445 -9.09 4.05 -24.43
C SER A 445 -7.72 3.39 -24.27
N ASP A 446 -7.66 2.38 -23.42
CA ASP A 446 -6.49 1.54 -23.16
C ASP A 446 -6.89 0.09 -23.45
N ASN A 447 -6.10 -0.65 -24.22
CA ASN A 447 -6.31 -2.09 -24.41
C ASN A 447 -5.73 -2.83 -23.20
N VAL A 448 -6.60 -3.47 -22.42
CA VAL A 448 -6.27 -4.17 -21.17
C VAL A 448 -6.27 -5.70 -21.34
N GLY A 449 -6.73 -6.19 -22.49
CA GLY A 449 -6.91 -7.61 -22.78
C GLY A 449 -8.19 -8.19 -22.16
N VAL A 450 -8.57 -9.37 -22.66
CA VAL A 450 -9.64 -10.20 -22.08
C VAL A 450 -9.01 -11.30 -21.24
N ASP A 451 -9.58 -11.55 -20.06
CA ASP A 451 -9.32 -12.76 -19.29
C ASP A 451 -10.57 -13.65 -19.30
N GLU A 452 -10.47 -14.82 -19.93
CA GLU A 452 -11.56 -15.80 -20.03
C GLU A 452 -11.98 -16.34 -18.65
N ASN A 453 -11.11 -16.26 -17.63
CA ASN A 453 -11.42 -16.66 -16.26
C ASN A 453 -12.33 -15.64 -15.55
N LEU A 454 -12.40 -14.39 -16.03
CA LEU A 454 -13.33 -13.37 -15.53
C LEU A 454 -14.73 -13.46 -16.16
N ARG A 455 -15.01 -14.50 -16.97
CA ARG A 455 -16.34 -14.73 -17.52
C ARG A 455 -17.33 -15.05 -16.41
N ASP A 456 -18.41 -14.27 -16.33
CA ASP A 456 -19.54 -14.54 -15.45
C ASP A 456 -20.62 -15.39 -16.17
N PRO A 457 -20.69 -16.72 -15.95
CA PRO A 457 -21.76 -17.55 -16.52
C PRO A 457 -23.14 -17.26 -15.92
N LEU A 458 -23.22 -16.60 -14.75
CA LEU A 458 -24.47 -16.20 -14.14
C LEU A 458 -25.08 -14.97 -14.84
N SER A 459 -24.29 -14.12 -15.50
CA SER A 459 -24.81 -13.06 -16.37
C SER A 459 -25.54 -13.63 -17.60
N ASP A 460 -24.91 -14.60 -18.30
CA ASP A 460 -25.52 -15.37 -19.40
C ASP A 460 -26.81 -16.08 -18.93
N ALA A 461 -26.80 -16.65 -17.71
CA ALA A 461 -27.96 -17.35 -17.14
C ALA A 461 -29.08 -16.41 -16.65
N ALA A 462 -28.75 -15.26 -16.07
CA ALA A 462 -29.73 -14.28 -15.56
C ALA A 462 -30.55 -13.66 -16.70
N ALA A 463 -29.91 -13.39 -17.84
CA ALA A 463 -30.56 -12.98 -19.08
C ALA A 463 -31.58 -14.03 -19.61
N ALA A 464 -31.43 -15.30 -19.24
CA ALA A 464 -32.32 -16.40 -19.62
C ALA A 464 -33.31 -16.85 -18.53
N GLY A 465 -33.04 -16.55 -17.25
CA GLY A 465 -33.73 -17.16 -16.09
C GLY A 465 -34.86 -16.34 -15.47
N GLY A 466 -34.79 -15.01 -15.51
CA GLY A 466 -35.76 -14.13 -14.86
C GLY A 466 -35.62 -14.04 -13.32
N THR A 467 -36.43 -13.18 -12.70
CA THR A 467 -36.23 -12.69 -11.32
C THR A 467 -36.68 -13.63 -10.19
N ASP A 468 -36.67 -14.95 -10.41
CA ASP A 468 -37.17 -15.96 -9.45
C ASP A 468 -36.24 -17.20 -9.37
N ALA A 469 -34.99 -17.06 -9.81
CA ALA A 469 -33.98 -18.11 -9.66
C ALA A 469 -33.71 -18.43 -8.17
N PRO A 470 -33.49 -19.70 -7.79
CA PRO A 470 -32.96 -20.04 -6.47
C PRO A 470 -31.60 -19.38 -6.25
N GLN A 471 -31.27 -19.10 -4.99
CA GLN A 471 -30.00 -18.49 -4.62
C GLN A 471 -29.21 -19.36 -3.65
N VAL A 472 -27.88 -19.37 -3.77
CA VAL A 472 -26.95 -20.08 -2.88
C VAL A 472 -25.92 -19.13 -2.29
N ARG A 473 -25.63 -19.31 -1.00
CA ARG A 473 -24.41 -18.88 -0.34
C ARG A 473 -23.47 -20.07 -0.28
N LEU A 474 -22.23 -19.90 -0.71
CA LEU A 474 -21.22 -20.96 -0.75
C LEU A 474 -20.22 -20.74 0.38
N VAL A 475 -19.81 -21.79 1.10
CA VAL A 475 -18.99 -21.70 2.31
C VAL A 475 -17.97 -22.84 2.37
N ASN A 476 -16.71 -22.53 2.65
CA ASN A 476 -15.63 -23.52 2.80
C ASN A 476 -15.31 -23.78 4.28
N ALA A 477 -15.47 -25.05 4.71
CA ALA A 477 -15.16 -25.56 6.05
C ALA A 477 -14.35 -26.88 5.99
N LEU A 478 -13.49 -27.04 4.99
CA LEU A 478 -12.64 -28.24 4.82
C LEU A 478 -11.49 -28.31 5.85
N GLU A 479 -11.10 -29.52 6.24
CA GLU A 479 -10.07 -29.77 7.26
C GLU A 479 -8.67 -29.27 6.87
N ASP A 480 -8.35 -29.23 5.57
CA ASP A 480 -7.04 -28.85 5.03
C ASP A 480 -6.86 -27.32 4.87
N LEU A 481 -7.91 -26.54 5.16
CA LEU A 481 -7.94 -25.07 5.16
C LEU A 481 -7.64 -24.39 3.81
N ALA A 482 -7.44 -25.16 2.74
CA ALA A 482 -7.13 -24.63 1.42
C ALA A 482 -8.43 -24.17 0.69
N PRO A 483 -8.35 -23.12 -0.15
CA PRO A 483 -9.49 -22.65 -0.93
C PRO A 483 -10.03 -23.76 -1.85
N VAL A 484 -11.29 -23.62 -2.25
CA VAL A 484 -11.94 -24.52 -3.21
C VAL A 484 -12.87 -23.75 -4.14
N ASP A 485 -12.98 -24.27 -5.35
CA ASP A 485 -13.83 -23.78 -6.42
C ASP A 485 -15.17 -24.52 -6.37
N PHE A 486 -16.26 -23.78 -6.31
CA PHE A 486 -17.60 -24.32 -6.43
C PHE A 486 -18.09 -24.14 -7.87
N THR A 487 -18.65 -25.21 -8.45
CA THR A 487 -19.32 -25.19 -9.76
C THR A 487 -20.74 -25.75 -9.64
N VAL A 488 -21.65 -25.32 -10.50
CA VAL A 488 -22.92 -26.00 -10.77
C VAL A 488 -22.91 -26.41 -12.23
N GLY A 489 -23.12 -27.69 -12.51
CA GLY A 489 -22.83 -28.26 -13.82
C GLY A 489 -21.39 -27.94 -14.26
N ASP A 490 -21.25 -27.45 -15.50
CA ASP A 490 -19.97 -26.97 -16.06
C ASP A 490 -19.66 -25.50 -15.69
N ALA A 491 -20.53 -24.80 -14.95
CA ALA A 491 -20.41 -23.37 -14.65
C ALA A 491 -19.76 -23.11 -13.28
N PHE A 492 -18.65 -22.37 -13.27
CA PHE A 492 -18.02 -21.86 -12.05
C PHE A 492 -18.91 -20.81 -11.34
N LEU A 493 -18.96 -20.88 -10.01
CA LEU A 493 -19.69 -19.92 -9.16
C LEU A 493 -18.76 -19.02 -8.36
N ALA A 494 -17.82 -19.60 -7.61
CA ALA A 494 -16.84 -18.87 -6.80
C ALA A 494 -15.71 -19.78 -6.28
N THR A 495 -14.51 -19.22 -6.14
CA THR A 495 -13.47 -19.74 -5.24
C THR A 495 -13.75 -19.22 -3.83
N VAL A 496 -13.72 -20.08 -2.81
CA VAL A 496 -14.03 -19.72 -1.41
C VAL A 496 -12.90 -20.18 -0.48
N ALA A 497 -12.29 -19.24 0.24
CA ALA A 497 -11.27 -19.53 1.25
C ALA A 497 -11.89 -20.12 2.53
N TYR A 498 -11.09 -20.87 3.30
CA TYR A 498 -11.56 -21.49 4.54
C TYR A 498 -12.06 -20.44 5.54
N GLY A 499 -13.26 -20.66 6.08
CA GLY A 499 -13.89 -19.75 7.04
C GLY A 499 -14.73 -18.64 6.40
N GLU A 500 -14.61 -18.44 5.09
CA GLU A 500 -15.35 -17.43 4.34
C GLU A 500 -16.60 -18.00 3.66
N GLY A 501 -17.47 -17.10 3.21
CA GLY A 501 -18.62 -17.46 2.38
C GLY A 501 -19.09 -16.31 1.49
N THR A 502 -19.74 -16.64 0.38
CA THR A 502 -20.11 -15.68 -0.67
C THR A 502 -21.29 -14.78 -0.28
N ALA A 503 -21.60 -13.80 -1.13
CA ALA A 503 -22.95 -13.27 -1.24
C ALA A 503 -23.95 -14.35 -1.76
N LEU A 504 -25.24 -14.03 -1.80
CA LEU A 504 -26.24 -14.91 -2.43
C LEU A 504 -26.10 -14.85 -3.96
N LEU A 505 -25.63 -15.94 -4.56
CA LEU A 505 -25.47 -16.12 -6.00
C LEU A 505 -26.72 -16.81 -6.60
N PRO A 506 -27.29 -16.35 -7.73
CA PRO A 506 -28.36 -17.08 -8.41
C PRO A 506 -27.86 -18.39 -9.02
N VAL A 507 -28.71 -19.42 -9.09
CA VAL A 507 -28.37 -20.73 -9.67
C VAL A 507 -29.39 -21.17 -10.73
N PRO A 508 -28.97 -21.75 -11.88
CA PRO A 508 -29.88 -22.25 -12.90
C PRO A 508 -30.83 -23.35 -12.38
N GLN A 509 -32.14 -23.17 -12.55
CA GLN A 509 -33.19 -24.10 -12.08
C GLN A 509 -33.18 -25.51 -12.71
N ARG A 510 -32.24 -25.81 -13.62
CA ARG A 510 -32.19 -27.07 -14.38
C ARG A 510 -30.92 -27.86 -14.21
N GLU A 511 -29.97 -27.36 -13.43
CA GLU A 511 -28.67 -28.00 -13.25
C GLU A 511 -28.68 -28.78 -11.93
N PRO A 512 -28.64 -30.12 -11.97
CA PRO A 512 -28.98 -30.94 -10.81
C PRO A 512 -27.79 -31.19 -9.89
N VAL A 513 -26.57 -30.81 -10.24
CA VAL A 513 -25.35 -31.11 -9.48
C VAL A 513 -24.61 -29.83 -9.13
N ILE A 514 -24.25 -29.70 -7.85
CA ILE A 514 -23.20 -28.79 -7.39
C ILE A 514 -21.95 -29.59 -7.04
N SER A 515 -20.81 -29.11 -7.51
CA SER A 515 -19.49 -29.74 -7.31
C SER A 515 -18.55 -28.77 -6.59
N VAL A 516 -17.61 -29.33 -5.85
CA VAL A 516 -16.52 -28.60 -5.21
C VAL A 516 -15.19 -29.21 -5.65
N GLY A 517 -14.24 -28.39 -6.04
CA GLY A 517 -12.99 -28.81 -6.69
C GLY A 517 -11.83 -27.83 -6.46
N ARG A 518 -10.73 -28.11 -7.16
CA ARG A 518 -9.50 -27.30 -7.28
C ARG A 518 -8.88 -27.53 -8.67
N ASP A 519 -7.77 -26.86 -8.98
CA ASP A 519 -6.95 -27.08 -10.19
C ASP A 519 -6.63 -28.56 -10.51
N ASP A 520 -6.52 -29.42 -9.49
CA ASP A 520 -6.21 -30.85 -9.64
C ASP A 520 -7.44 -31.76 -9.81
N GLY A 521 -8.66 -31.21 -9.67
CA GLY A 521 -9.92 -31.86 -10.06
C GLY A 521 -11.06 -31.67 -9.05
N THR A 522 -12.17 -32.36 -9.32
CA THR A 522 -13.35 -32.37 -8.45
C THR A 522 -13.08 -33.18 -7.17
N LEU A 523 -13.31 -32.55 -6.02
CA LEU A 523 -13.13 -33.14 -4.69
C LEU A 523 -14.40 -33.81 -4.16
N ALA A 524 -15.58 -33.25 -4.44
CA ALA A 524 -16.88 -33.88 -4.18
C ALA A 524 -18.01 -33.26 -5.03
N GLU A 525 -19.09 -34.03 -5.19
CA GLU A 525 -20.30 -33.62 -5.92
C GLU A 525 -21.55 -33.96 -5.09
N SER A 526 -22.63 -33.20 -5.25
CA SER A 526 -23.94 -33.50 -4.69
C SER A 526 -25.04 -33.15 -5.66
N ASP A 527 -26.02 -34.05 -5.80
CA ASP A 527 -27.32 -33.67 -6.34
C ASP A 527 -27.94 -32.54 -5.48
N ILE A 528 -28.54 -31.54 -6.13
CA ILE A 528 -29.28 -30.43 -5.54
C ILE A 528 -30.72 -30.41 -6.04
N THR A 529 -31.62 -29.91 -5.20
CA THR A 529 -33.02 -29.65 -5.58
C THR A 529 -33.45 -28.35 -4.91
N LEU A 530 -33.13 -27.24 -5.58
CA LEU A 530 -33.40 -25.88 -5.11
C LEU A 530 -34.77 -25.40 -5.60
N GLN A 531 -35.49 -24.66 -4.77
CA GLN A 531 -36.83 -24.15 -5.09
C GLN A 531 -36.79 -22.71 -5.62
N SER A 532 -37.64 -22.40 -6.60
CA SER A 532 -37.90 -21.05 -7.13
C SER A 532 -38.05 -20.02 -5.99
N GLY A 533 -37.32 -18.90 -6.09
CA GLY A 533 -37.36 -17.82 -5.11
C GLY A 533 -36.88 -18.18 -3.68
N GLN A 534 -36.20 -19.31 -3.46
CA GLN A 534 -35.63 -19.68 -2.15
C GLN A 534 -34.11 -19.47 -2.09
N SER A 535 -33.63 -19.05 -0.92
CA SER A 535 -32.20 -18.97 -0.59
C SER A 535 -31.73 -20.23 0.16
N TYR A 536 -30.48 -20.61 -0.04
CA TYR A 536 -29.81 -21.73 0.61
C TYR A 536 -28.38 -21.36 1.00
N THR A 537 -27.83 -21.99 2.04
CA THR A 537 -26.41 -21.94 2.39
C THR A 537 -25.82 -23.33 2.20
N ILE A 538 -24.79 -23.46 1.37
CA ILE A 538 -24.13 -24.72 1.04
C ILE A 538 -22.71 -24.70 1.61
N VAL A 539 -22.45 -25.60 2.56
CA VAL A 539 -21.16 -25.71 3.26
C VAL A 539 -20.41 -26.94 2.78
N ALA A 540 -19.24 -26.75 2.18
CA ALA A 540 -18.30 -27.84 1.89
C ALA A 540 -17.48 -28.16 3.13
N ALA A 541 -17.59 -29.38 3.66
CA ALA A 541 -16.92 -29.77 4.90
C ALA A 541 -16.42 -31.22 4.86
N GLY A 542 -15.39 -31.50 5.65
CA GLY A 542 -14.74 -32.81 5.71
C GLY A 542 -13.28 -32.78 5.29
N SER A 543 -12.77 -33.94 4.89
CA SER A 543 -11.34 -34.27 4.86
C SER A 543 -10.89 -34.65 3.45
N PRO A 544 -10.30 -33.73 2.66
CA PRO A 544 -9.87 -34.00 1.28
C PRO A 544 -8.80 -35.10 1.20
N GLU A 545 -7.80 -35.10 2.10
CA GLU A 545 -6.80 -36.17 2.20
C GLU A 545 -7.39 -37.58 2.38
N ALA A 546 -8.59 -37.66 2.97
CA ALA A 546 -9.29 -38.92 3.20
C ALA A 546 -10.27 -39.29 2.07
N GLY A 547 -10.52 -38.42 1.11
CA GLY A 547 -11.61 -38.54 0.14
C GLY A 547 -13.01 -38.51 0.81
N LEU A 548 -13.15 -37.80 1.94
CA LEU A 548 -14.37 -37.78 2.76
C LEU A 548 -14.89 -36.35 2.93
N ILE A 549 -15.51 -35.82 1.88
CA ILE A 549 -16.13 -34.49 1.85
C ILE A 549 -17.64 -34.63 1.73
N ARG A 550 -18.39 -33.71 2.34
CA ARG A 550 -19.83 -33.56 2.20
C ARG A 550 -20.16 -32.11 1.86
N LEU A 551 -21.11 -31.92 0.93
CA LEU A 551 -21.81 -30.65 0.75
C LEU A 551 -23.07 -30.68 1.61
N LEU A 552 -23.15 -29.79 2.61
CA LEU A 552 -24.29 -29.63 3.49
C LEU A 552 -25.17 -28.49 2.96
N ILE A 553 -26.38 -28.82 2.49
CA ILE A 553 -27.31 -27.86 1.89
C ILE A 553 -28.34 -27.46 2.97
N LEU A 554 -28.21 -26.25 3.49
CA LEU A 554 -29.11 -25.66 4.47
C LEU A 554 -30.14 -24.79 3.75
N PRO A 555 -31.46 -24.98 3.95
CA PRO A 555 -32.46 -24.01 3.49
C PRO A 555 -32.44 -22.78 4.39
N ASP A 556 -32.41 -21.59 3.78
CA ASP A 556 -32.47 -20.32 4.50
C ASP A 556 -33.91 -19.75 4.54
N SER A 557 -34.91 -20.61 4.30
CA SER A 557 -36.34 -20.34 4.52
C SER A 557 -36.68 -20.03 5.98
N ASP A 558 -35.89 -20.58 6.90
CA ASP A 558 -36.13 -20.54 8.35
C ASP A 558 -35.40 -19.34 9.00
N LEU A 559 -34.71 -18.52 8.20
CA LEU A 559 -34.10 -17.26 8.62
C LEU A 559 -35.20 -16.20 8.81
N ILE A 560 -35.37 -15.70 10.04
CA ILE A 560 -36.43 -14.76 10.39
C ILE A 560 -36.08 -13.35 9.88
N ARG A 561 -36.43 -13.04 8.63
CA ARG A 561 -36.11 -11.74 8.03
C ARG A 561 -37.02 -10.62 8.57
N GLY A 562 -36.55 -9.92 9.60
CA GLY A 562 -37.12 -8.65 10.05
C GLY A 562 -36.91 -8.35 11.54
N GLY A 563 -36.37 -7.16 11.84
CA GLY A 563 -36.11 -6.67 13.19
C GLY A 563 -34.62 -6.57 13.52
N ASP A 564 -34.28 -5.76 14.52
CA ASP A 564 -32.89 -5.36 14.81
C ASP A 564 -32.06 -6.41 15.57
N ALA A 565 -32.62 -7.59 15.88
CA ALA A 565 -31.92 -8.61 16.67
C ALA A 565 -30.93 -9.42 15.79
N PRO A 566 -29.68 -9.65 16.24
CA PRO A 566 -28.79 -10.61 15.59
C PRO A 566 -29.36 -12.02 15.65
N HIS A 567 -29.20 -12.75 14.53
CA HIS A 567 -29.64 -14.13 14.37
C HIS A 567 -28.45 -15.08 14.40
N LEU A 568 -28.52 -16.16 15.18
CA LEU A 568 -27.41 -17.10 15.39
C LEU A 568 -27.88 -18.55 15.15
N ARG A 569 -27.16 -19.30 14.31
CA ARG A 569 -27.41 -20.72 13.99
C ARG A 569 -26.11 -21.52 14.21
N LEU A 570 -26.20 -22.69 14.85
CA LEU A 570 -25.07 -23.63 14.98
C LEU A 570 -25.13 -24.64 13.84
N VAL A 571 -24.06 -24.79 13.07
CA VAL A 571 -23.91 -25.79 12.02
C VAL A 571 -22.78 -26.74 12.42
N ASN A 572 -23.14 -27.97 12.85
CA ASN A 572 -22.16 -28.99 13.18
C ASN A 572 -21.82 -29.78 11.91
N THR A 573 -20.69 -29.47 11.28
CA THR A 573 -20.24 -30.08 10.03
C THR A 573 -19.40 -31.35 10.22
N SER A 574 -19.26 -31.85 11.46
CA SER A 574 -18.54 -33.09 11.77
C SER A 574 -19.06 -34.27 10.95
N LEU A 575 -18.14 -35.05 10.35
CA LEU A 575 -18.49 -36.19 9.49
C LEU A 575 -19.18 -37.34 10.25
N ASP A 576 -18.88 -37.49 11.55
CA ASP A 576 -19.48 -38.49 12.43
C ASP A 576 -20.68 -37.89 13.20
N ALA A 577 -21.87 -38.45 12.98
CA ALA A 577 -23.12 -38.01 13.61
C ALA A 577 -23.19 -38.28 15.13
N SER A 578 -22.27 -39.07 15.69
CA SER A 578 -22.07 -39.20 17.14
C SER A 578 -21.34 -38.00 17.75
N VAL A 579 -20.62 -37.18 16.96
CA VAL A 579 -20.07 -35.91 17.47
C VAL A 579 -21.22 -34.96 17.75
N ARG A 580 -21.42 -34.67 19.04
CA ARG A 580 -22.50 -33.84 19.55
C ARG A 580 -21.97 -32.50 20.04
N LEU A 581 -22.41 -31.42 19.40
CA LEU A 581 -22.02 -30.06 19.72
C LEU A 581 -23.21 -29.22 20.18
N GLY A 582 -23.09 -28.60 21.34
CA GLY A 582 -23.93 -27.50 21.79
C GLY A 582 -23.29 -26.14 21.52
N LEU A 583 -24.04 -25.07 21.76
CA LEU A 583 -23.57 -23.69 21.69
C LEU A 583 -24.01 -22.95 22.96
N ALA A 584 -23.12 -22.18 23.54
CA ALA A 584 -23.35 -21.31 24.67
C ALA A 584 -22.69 -19.94 24.44
N TYR A 585 -22.96 -18.98 25.33
CA TYR A 585 -22.25 -17.72 25.34
C TYR A 585 -21.81 -17.33 26.75
N SER A 586 -20.75 -16.53 26.83
CA SER A 586 -20.40 -15.73 28.00
C SER A 586 -20.18 -14.27 27.58
N VAL A 587 -20.42 -13.31 28.47
CA VAL A 587 -20.19 -11.88 28.18
C VAL A 587 -18.69 -11.60 28.19
N ALA A 588 -18.18 -10.86 27.21
CA ALA A 588 -16.80 -10.37 27.23
C ALA A 588 -16.61 -9.42 28.43
N ALA A 589 -15.82 -9.86 29.41
CA ALA A 589 -15.63 -9.10 30.64
C ALA A 589 -14.58 -7.99 30.44
N PRO A 590 -14.82 -6.74 30.91
CA PRO A 590 -13.74 -5.78 31.09
C PRO A 590 -12.73 -6.36 32.10
N GLU A 591 -11.45 -6.06 31.87
CA GLU A 591 -10.36 -7.02 32.12
C GLU A 591 -9.94 -7.22 33.60
N ILE A 592 -9.26 -8.36 33.82
CA ILE A 592 -8.46 -8.75 35.00
C ILE A 592 -9.21 -8.97 36.33
N ILE A 593 -9.35 -10.26 36.68
CA ILE A 593 -9.14 -10.72 38.06
C ILE A 593 -7.92 -11.65 38.04
N ASN A 594 -6.91 -11.35 38.86
CA ASN A 594 -5.69 -12.17 38.94
C ASN A 594 -6.03 -13.58 39.46
N ALA A 595 -5.96 -14.58 38.60
CA ALA A 595 -5.83 -15.97 39.03
C ALA A 595 -4.44 -16.16 39.67
N PRO A 596 -4.32 -16.96 40.75
CA PRO A 596 -3.02 -17.29 41.32
C PRO A 596 -2.21 -18.17 40.35
N GLU A 597 -0.88 -18.09 40.42
CA GLU A 597 0.05 -18.91 39.63
C GLU A 597 -0.12 -20.40 39.96
N GLY A 598 -0.93 -21.11 39.17
CA GLY A 598 -1.02 -22.56 39.17
C GLY A 598 0.12 -23.15 38.35
N THR A 599 1.13 -23.72 39.01
CA THR A 599 2.31 -24.28 38.34
C THR A 599 2.04 -25.70 37.81
N ASP A 600 1.25 -25.79 36.74
CA ASP A 600 1.17 -26.96 35.87
C ASP A 600 1.01 -26.46 34.42
N GLU A 601 1.96 -26.78 33.54
CA GLU A 601 1.77 -26.58 32.09
C GLU A 601 0.68 -27.56 31.59
N PRO A 602 -0.31 -27.11 30.79
CA PRO A 602 -1.34 -28.00 30.29
C PRO A 602 -0.72 -29.03 29.33
N THR A 603 -0.65 -30.28 29.79
CA THR A 603 -0.17 -31.42 28.99
C THR A 603 -1.00 -31.58 27.73
N ILE A 604 -0.31 -31.89 26.62
CA ILE A 604 -0.88 -31.97 25.26
C ILE A 604 -1.79 -33.21 25.11
N GLU A 605 -3.00 -33.15 25.67
CA GLU A 605 -4.06 -34.14 25.39
C GLU A 605 -5.50 -33.66 25.70
N ASP A 606 -5.72 -32.79 26.70
CA ASP A 606 -7.09 -32.40 27.08
C ASP A 606 -7.62 -31.18 26.30
N PHE A 607 -8.21 -31.47 25.14
CA PHE A 607 -8.94 -30.50 24.30
C PHE A 607 -10.32 -30.11 24.86
N ARG A 608 -10.69 -30.54 26.08
CA ARG A 608 -11.99 -30.24 26.69
C ARG A 608 -11.84 -29.47 28.01
N ARG A 609 -12.42 -28.29 28.09
CA ARG A 609 -12.39 -27.46 29.31
C ARG A 609 -13.65 -27.65 30.14
N THR A 610 -13.55 -27.61 31.47
CA THR A 610 -14.73 -27.53 32.34
C THR A 610 -15.51 -26.23 32.07
N ILE A 611 -16.84 -26.28 32.11
CA ILE A 611 -17.69 -25.09 31.89
C ILE A 611 -17.57 -24.18 33.14
N PRO A 612 -17.10 -22.92 33.02
CA PRO A 612 -17.00 -22.00 34.13
C PRO A 612 -18.35 -21.35 34.47
N PHE A 613 -18.45 -20.76 35.66
CA PHE A 613 -19.59 -19.92 36.03
C PHE A 613 -19.70 -18.70 35.10
N GLY A 614 -20.91 -18.40 34.62
CA GLY A 614 -21.18 -17.27 33.71
C GLY A 614 -21.33 -17.64 32.23
N VAL A 615 -21.22 -18.93 31.88
CA VAL A 615 -21.59 -19.45 30.55
C VAL A 615 -23.08 -19.84 30.54
N TYR A 616 -23.78 -19.47 29.48
CA TYR A 616 -25.22 -19.67 29.28
C TYR A 616 -25.49 -20.44 27.98
N THR A 617 -26.06 -21.65 28.08
CA THR A 617 -26.36 -22.49 26.91
C THR A 617 -27.49 -21.91 26.06
N LEU A 618 -27.26 -21.85 24.75
CA LEU A 618 -28.22 -21.46 23.70
C LEU A 618 -28.76 -22.69 22.95
N VAL A 619 -27.87 -23.61 22.56
CA VAL A 619 -28.17 -24.89 21.90
C VAL A 619 -27.64 -26.03 22.75
N ASN A 620 -28.50 -26.99 23.11
CA ASN A 620 -28.11 -28.12 23.97
C ASN A 620 -27.36 -29.22 23.20
N ASP A 621 -27.79 -29.52 21.97
CA ASP A 621 -27.22 -30.58 21.14
C ASP A 621 -27.54 -30.40 19.65
N VAL A 622 -26.54 -30.58 18.79
CA VAL A 622 -26.62 -30.70 17.32
C VAL A 622 -25.70 -31.84 16.90
N SER A 623 -26.22 -32.76 16.09
CA SER A 623 -25.47 -33.93 15.59
C SER A 623 -24.53 -33.56 14.44
N GLY A 624 -23.44 -34.31 14.27
CA GLY A 624 -22.56 -34.17 13.11
C GLY A 624 -23.32 -34.30 11.78
N GLY A 625 -23.17 -33.30 10.91
CA GLY A 625 -23.89 -33.16 9.64
C GLY A 625 -25.29 -32.55 9.76
N THR A 626 -25.59 -31.81 10.84
CA THR A 626 -26.88 -31.12 11.05
C THR A 626 -26.69 -29.71 11.62
N TRP A 627 -27.77 -28.93 11.69
CA TRP A 627 -27.79 -27.56 12.21
C TRP A 627 -28.89 -27.34 13.25
N SER A 628 -28.77 -26.29 14.05
CA SER A 628 -29.80 -25.85 15.00
C SER A 628 -30.92 -25.05 14.33
N ALA A 629 -32.03 -24.86 15.04
CA ALA A 629 -32.92 -23.73 14.77
C ALA A 629 -32.18 -22.39 14.98
N VAL A 630 -32.69 -21.33 14.36
CA VAL A 630 -32.17 -19.96 14.52
C VAL A 630 -32.53 -19.42 15.91
N ILE A 631 -31.57 -18.72 16.53
CA ILE A 631 -31.69 -18.09 17.85
C ILE A 631 -31.57 -16.58 17.70
N LEU A 632 -32.40 -15.83 18.43
CA LEU A 632 -32.28 -14.38 18.54
C LEU A 632 -31.36 -14.01 19.71
N MET A 633 -30.32 -13.23 19.44
CA MET A 633 -29.41 -12.67 20.43
C MET A 633 -29.72 -11.17 20.65
N SER A 634 -29.13 -10.60 21.71
CA SER A 634 -29.02 -9.14 21.81
C SER A 634 -27.72 -8.68 21.13
N THR A 635 -27.66 -7.42 20.72
CA THR A 635 -26.43 -6.85 20.16
C THR A 635 -25.38 -6.64 21.24
N GLY A 636 -24.11 -6.86 20.90
CA GLY A 636 -23.00 -6.76 21.82
C GLY A 636 -21.88 -7.76 21.56
N GLU A 637 -20.86 -7.74 22.43
CA GLU A 637 -19.68 -8.59 22.34
C GLU A 637 -19.75 -9.77 23.32
N TYR A 638 -19.59 -10.97 22.79
CA TYR A 638 -19.71 -12.23 23.51
C TYR A 638 -18.55 -13.16 23.19
N ASN A 639 -18.21 -14.06 24.10
CA ASN A 639 -17.53 -15.29 23.71
C ASN A 639 -18.62 -16.32 23.36
N LEU A 640 -18.48 -17.01 22.23
CA LEU A 640 -19.34 -18.10 21.81
C LEU A 640 -18.64 -19.44 22.08
N ASP A 641 -19.16 -20.18 23.05
CA ASP A 641 -18.55 -21.40 23.57
C ASP A 641 -19.24 -22.63 22.97
N LEU A 642 -18.52 -23.42 22.18
CA LEU A 642 -18.99 -24.69 21.64
C LEU A 642 -18.87 -25.74 22.74
N LEU A 643 -19.96 -26.44 23.04
CA LEU A 643 -20.01 -27.47 24.07
C LEU A 643 -19.90 -28.88 23.46
N ASP A 644 -19.20 -29.78 24.12
CA ASP A 644 -19.33 -31.23 23.91
C ASP A 644 -20.56 -31.70 24.71
N SER A 645 -21.65 -32.03 24.01
CA SER A 645 -22.94 -32.35 24.64
C SER A 645 -22.89 -33.63 25.46
N GLU A 646 -21.98 -34.57 25.14
CA GLU A 646 -21.83 -35.84 25.86
C GLU A 646 -21.01 -35.68 27.14
N ARG A 647 -19.95 -34.87 27.09
CA ARG A 647 -19.00 -34.68 28.20
C ARG A 647 -19.37 -33.52 29.12
N THR A 648 -20.28 -32.64 28.71
CA THR A 648 -20.64 -31.40 29.43
C THR A 648 -19.44 -30.48 29.67
N GLN A 649 -18.60 -30.34 28.65
CA GLN A 649 -17.36 -29.56 28.63
C GLN A 649 -17.36 -28.58 27.45
N ILE A 650 -16.56 -27.51 27.51
CA ILE A 650 -16.29 -26.64 26.34
C ILE A 650 -15.30 -27.38 25.41
N ALA A 651 -15.65 -27.49 24.14
CA ALA A 651 -14.87 -28.12 23.08
C ALA A 651 -14.08 -27.12 22.23
N ALA A 652 -14.62 -25.92 22.02
CA ALA A 652 -13.96 -24.78 21.39
C ALA A 652 -14.60 -23.47 21.88
N SER A 653 -13.94 -22.33 21.67
CA SER A 653 -14.50 -21.00 21.97
C SER A 653 -14.11 -20.03 20.86
N ILE A 654 -15.06 -19.21 20.40
CA ILE A 654 -14.82 -18.04 19.55
C ILE A 654 -14.92 -16.82 20.45
N ALA A 655 -13.79 -16.15 20.71
CA ALA A 655 -13.75 -14.99 21.60
C ALA A 655 -14.16 -13.70 20.87
N PHE A 656 -14.71 -12.74 21.60
CA PHE A 656 -15.03 -11.38 21.12
C PHE A 656 -15.91 -11.32 19.84
N ALA A 657 -16.89 -12.23 19.73
CA ALA A 657 -17.90 -12.21 18.70
C ALA A 657 -18.85 -11.00 18.91
N ASN A 658 -18.69 -9.97 18.08
CA ASN A 658 -19.48 -8.75 18.09
C ASN A 658 -20.74 -8.91 17.23
N LEU A 659 -21.87 -9.26 17.86
CA LEU A 659 -23.14 -9.52 17.21
C LEU A 659 -23.87 -8.20 16.90
N ARG A 660 -24.05 -7.91 15.62
CA ARG A 660 -24.59 -6.63 15.09
C ARG A 660 -26.09 -6.65 14.87
N ALA A 661 -26.70 -5.47 14.80
CA ALA A 661 -28.14 -5.33 14.59
C ALA A 661 -28.56 -5.86 13.21
N GLY A 662 -29.59 -6.69 13.16
CA GLY A 662 -30.15 -7.26 11.92
C GLY A 662 -29.24 -8.23 11.14
N ALA A 663 -28.03 -8.52 11.63
CA ALA A 663 -27.09 -9.44 10.99
C ALA A 663 -27.42 -10.91 11.31
N PHE A 664 -27.03 -11.80 10.39
CA PHE A 664 -27.11 -13.25 10.54
C PHE A 664 -25.73 -13.85 10.73
N TYR A 665 -25.66 -14.90 11.54
CA TYR A 665 -24.43 -15.54 11.96
C TYR A 665 -24.58 -17.07 11.97
N ASP A 666 -23.77 -17.75 11.16
CA ASP A 666 -23.57 -19.19 11.27
C ASP A 666 -22.29 -19.47 12.08
N VAL A 667 -22.44 -20.17 13.22
CA VAL A 667 -21.34 -20.79 13.95
C VAL A 667 -21.09 -22.14 13.30
N ILE A 668 -20.04 -22.24 12.48
CA ILE A 668 -19.73 -23.45 11.72
C ILE A 668 -18.61 -24.19 12.45
N ALA A 669 -18.88 -25.42 12.91
CA ALA A 669 -17.99 -26.17 13.78
C ALA A 669 -17.89 -27.66 13.43
N TYR A 670 -16.70 -28.23 13.54
CA TYR A 670 -16.45 -29.67 13.37
C TYR A 670 -15.38 -30.19 14.33
N GLN A 671 -15.46 -31.47 14.68
CA GLN A 671 -14.33 -32.20 15.26
C GLN A 671 -13.44 -32.77 14.14
N GLU A 672 -12.13 -32.60 14.25
CA GLU A 672 -11.14 -33.15 13.31
C GLU A 672 -11.23 -34.69 13.24
N ARG A 673 -11.23 -35.30 12.04
CA ARG A 673 -11.46 -36.75 11.87
C ARG A 673 -10.51 -37.66 12.66
N LEU A 674 -9.27 -37.20 12.87
CA LEU A 674 -8.19 -37.97 13.54
C LEU A 674 -7.81 -37.40 14.93
N SER A 675 -8.58 -36.46 15.47
CA SER A 675 -8.20 -35.66 16.63
C SER A 675 -9.44 -35.23 17.42
N PRO A 676 -9.46 -35.31 18.76
CA PRO A 676 -10.62 -34.87 19.55
C PRO A 676 -10.84 -33.34 19.50
N ARG A 677 -9.93 -32.57 18.90
CA ARG A 677 -10.03 -31.12 18.76
C ARG A 677 -11.25 -30.72 17.93
N VAL A 678 -12.03 -29.78 18.45
CA VAL A 678 -13.06 -29.08 17.68
C VAL A 678 -12.47 -27.78 17.11
N ARG A 679 -12.78 -27.48 15.86
CA ARG A 679 -12.61 -26.17 15.23
C ARG A 679 -13.98 -25.52 15.07
N ALA A 680 -14.02 -24.21 15.16
CA ALA A 680 -15.20 -23.42 14.87
C ALA A 680 -14.80 -22.06 14.30
N PHE A 681 -15.62 -21.52 13.41
CA PHE A 681 -15.55 -20.14 12.94
C PHE A 681 -16.96 -19.51 12.90
N LEU A 682 -17.02 -18.19 12.77
CA LEU A 682 -18.24 -17.40 12.77
C LEU A 682 -18.38 -16.71 11.41
N LEU A 683 -19.40 -17.10 10.64
CA LEU A 683 -19.71 -16.51 9.34
C LEU A 683 -20.81 -15.43 9.51
N GLU A 684 -20.45 -14.16 9.40
CA GLU A 684 -21.40 -13.03 9.38
C GLU A 684 -21.97 -12.83 7.96
N TYR A 685 -23.27 -12.55 7.84
CA TYR A 685 -23.88 -12.08 6.60
C TYR A 685 -25.10 -11.17 6.83
N PRO A 686 -25.44 -10.26 5.88
CA PRO A 686 -26.66 -9.46 5.94
C PRO A 686 -27.93 -10.31 5.77
N GLY A 687 -29.04 -9.84 6.35
CA GLY A 687 -30.37 -10.49 6.37
C GLY A 687 -31.32 -10.09 5.24
#